data_AF-A0A660Z4Y2-F1
#
_entry.id   AF-A0A660Z4Y2-F1
#
_cell.length_a   1.000
_cell.length_b   1.000
_cell.length_c   1.000
_cell.angle_alpha   90.00
_cell.angle_beta   90.00
_cell.angle_gamma   90.00
#
_symmetry.space_group_name_H-M   'P 1'
#
loop_
_entity.id
_entity.type
_entity.pdbx_description
1 polymer ?
#
loop_
_entity_poly.entity_id
_entity_poly.type
_entity_poly.pdbx_seq_one_letter_code
_entity_poly.pdbx_strand_id
1 'polypeptide(L)'
;MALSLEYIGKIILTAVVILIGIGLIMSIFGGVENPIVEQFREQVRKLSGYIFAGGEAYNICEDFNGKSVTLEQFQALLQSIENNKCNAANVTILFSLTEEDFSRIENVIGMKRKLVVSSGQPKALGIGGLLVFGNAGPRPIKLDDIIEIKKTGFPEKDIIISVIKQGCDPYDDDCDVACSFKEGICDENCYKDEQITGEQCNIDCVDVNKNKTIDAGDYDDICDLDCYNNDNDPNHAYDPDCVKRRKDFYDNVCDPDSNGVIDGICDPDCANNTDENSPGWRICDLDCDGTPDEGNPYGLLDDECYKCDGECNNFCSPSCVKDAKKGEAGYDPDCHGKCCGDGSCDQDIGEDCSTCAKDCPPAASCGAMATSPIPPGEDAICCPGAPNADEYKCAMVPVNLSEGSECYCDAQCNDTMICTSGHCCPEGKVWNGTDCSEGTDVLIVAIKTNLEKVYSDAQLEAMEDKIDEFVNALGEDGLGGIFVYLDDDTNGIIPGGPLNPADSKNTAQIDKVIDDLIIKMKAKYLIIIGGYNSFPQYEVSVGGCRDPHYRSFQTDDIYADLDKDNMPEIPVGRIPDPNNGDMSVILNALDTYIALHKSGGLDISDYVSIIMGEPWSSGFCFVKDTFGHWCPEAGRCYLTNDVGPSTSNNREFFHLLIHGGDFVPQTFTGGGGYTLRSTDVPNLEFKNAIWMMMPCYSSFIKNKQRTSDSIPMQFLKYGGAVYFGGTLTQFGDRLQNGQCPNIIGGDSYIGTLYAMVASNFAPGVRIGDAYLAGKKEYTSIPEDSKHCHFRQLHENQIYGDPTLKIKNMW
;
A
#
# COMPACT_ATOMS: atom_id res chain seq x y z
N MET A 1 27.68 6.09 -38.28
CA MET A 1 28.70 5.19 -37.71
C MET A 1 29.37 5.91 -36.55
N ALA A 2 28.83 5.77 -35.34
CA ALA A 2 29.41 6.35 -34.14
C ALA A 2 30.36 5.31 -33.53
N LEU A 3 31.66 5.59 -33.52
CA LEU A 3 32.63 4.82 -32.76
C LEU A 3 32.48 5.21 -31.29
N SER A 4 32.29 4.23 -30.40
CA SER A 4 32.13 4.49 -28.96
C SER A 4 33.38 5.18 -28.40
N LEU A 5 33.19 6.04 -27.39
CA LEU A 5 34.27 6.70 -26.65
C LEU A 5 35.33 5.72 -26.12
N GLU A 6 34.89 4.51 -25.77
CA GLU A 6 35.76 3.41 -25.36
C GLU A 6 36.74 2.98 -26.48
N TYR A 7 36.27 2.99 -27.73
CA TYR A 7 37.07 2.63 -28.89
C TYR A 7 38.10 3.72 -29.24
N ILE A 8 37.72 4.99 -29.11
CA ILE A 8 38.64 6.13 -29.27
C ILE A 8 39.72 6.10 -28.17
N GLY A 9 39.33 5.82 -26.92
CA GLY A 9 40.27 5.64 -25.81
C GLY A 9 41.27 4.52 -26.04
N LYS A 10 40.82 3.36 -26.55
CA LYS A 10 41.70 2.23 -26.91
C LYS A 10 42.65 2.59 -28.05
N ILE A 11 42.21 3.35 -29.06
CA ILE A 11 43.09 3.81 -30.14
C ILE A 11 44.18 4.75 -29.62
N ILE A 12 43.81 5.72 -28.77
CA ILE A 12 44.76 6.67 -28.19
C ILE A 12 45.78 5.95 -27.29
N LEU A 13 45.32 5.05 -26.41
CA LEU A 13 46.20 4.28 -25.54
C LEU A 13 47.17 3.40 -26.34
N THR A 14 46.68 2.75 -27.40
CA THR A 14 47.51 1.94 -28.29
C THR A 14 48.57 2.79 -28.99
N ALA A 15 48.21 3.99 -29.47
CA ALA A 15 49.16 4.92 -30.08
C ALA A 15 50.23 5.39 -29.09
N VAL A 16 49.87 5.64 -27.82
CA VAL A 16 50.81 6.03 -26.76
C VAL A 16 51.77 4.88 -26.44
N VAL A 17 51.29 3.64 -26.33
CA VAL A 17 52.14 2.47 -26.09
C VAL A 17 53.13 2.25 -27.23
N ILE A 18 52.68 2.40 -28.48
CA ILE A 18 53.55 2.33 -29.67
C ILE A 18 54.60 3.45 -29.63
N LEU A 19 54.23 4.67 -29.26
CA LEU A 19 55.15 5.80 -29.14
C LEU A 19 56.22 5.60 -28.07
N ILE A 20 55.84 5.07 -26.90
CA ILE A 20 56.78 4.73 -25.82
C ILE A 20 57.71 3.60 -26.28
N GLY A 21 57.18 2.59 -26.96
CA GLY A 21 57.98 1.49 -27.53
C GLY A 21 58.99 1.99 -28.57
N ILE A 22 58.57 2.85 -29.49
CA ILE A 22 59.45 3.45 -30.50
C ILE A 22 60.49 4.38 -29.85
N GLY A 23 60.11 5.15 -28.83
CA GLY A 23 61.04 6.00 -28.06
C GLY A 23 62.10 5.20 -27.31
N LEU A 24 61.74 4.06 -26.72
CA LEU A 24 62.67 3.13 -26.09
C LEU A 24 63.59 2.46 -27.12
N ILE A 25 63.09 2.08 -28.29
CA ILE A 25 63.92 1.51 -29.35
C ILE A 25 64.91 2.56 -29.88
N MET A 26 64.48 3.82 -30.05
CA MET A 26 65.36 4.90 -30.48
C MET A 26 66.39 5.33 -29.44
N SER A 27 66.10 5.20 -28.14
CA SER A 27 67.09 5.48 -27.09
C SER A 27 68.16 4.38 -26.97
N ILE A 28 67.82 3.15 -27.35
CA ILE A 28 68.74 2.01 -27.37
C ILE A 28 69.62 2.00 -28.64
N PHE A 29 69.07 2.39 -29.80
CA PHE A 29 69.76 2.31 -31.10
C PHE A 29 70.05 3.68 -31.71
N GLY A 30 70.69 4.56 -30.93
CA GLY A 30 70.93 5.96 -31.28
C GLY A 30 71.48 6.17 -32.71
N GLY A 31 70.79 7.02 -33.48
CA GLY A 31 71.38 7.69 -34.64
C GLY A 31 70.87 7.30 -36.04
N VAL A 32 69.63 6.83 -36.19
CA VAL A 32 69.03 6.67 -37.53
C VAL A 32 67.91 7.69 -37.73
N GLU A 33 68.16 8.71 -38.54
CA GLU A 33 67.12 9.60 -39.06
C GLU A 33 66.19 8.79 -39.96
N ASN A 34 65.05 8.34 -39.41
CA ASN A 34 64.10 7.52 -40.13
C ASN A 34 62.94 8.39 -40.66
N PRO A 35 62.72 8.46 -41.98
CA PRO A 35 61.65 9.25 -42.60
C PRO A 35 60.24 8.86 -42.13
N ILE A 36 60.06 7.67 -41.55
CA ILE A 36 58.79 7.23 -40.94
C ILE A 36 58.44 8.08 -39.71
N VAL A 37 59.43 8.53 -38.93
CA VAL A 37 59.20 9.34 -37.72
C VAL A 37 58.76 10.76 -38.09
N GLU A 38 59.31 11.33 -39.16
CA GLU A 38 58.88 12.63 -39.67
C GLU A 38 57.49 12.54 -40.31
N GLN A 39 57.19 11.49 -41.09
CA GLN A 39 55.83 11.26 -41.59
C GLN A 39 54.82 11.07 -40.45
N PHE A 40 55.20 10.36 -39.38
CA PHE A 40 54.34 10.18 -38.22
C PHE A 40 54.16 11.47 -37.42
N ARG A 41 55.22 12.27 -37.23
CA ARG A 41 55.11 13.63 -36.66
C ARG A 41 54.17 14.50 -37.47
N GLU A 42 54.23 14.43 -38.79
CA GLU A 42 53.34 15.21 -39.65
C GLU A 42 51.89 14.73 -39.53
N GLN A 43 51.65 13.41 -39.42
CA GLN A 43 50.30 12.86 -39.18
C GLN A 43 49.78 13.20 -37.78
N VAL A 44 50.62 13.15 -36.74
CA VAL A 44 50.26 13.59 -35.38
C VAL A 44 50.01 15.09 -35.34
N ARG A 45 50.76 15.89 -36.11
CA ARG A 45 50.53 17.34 -36.24
C ARG A 45 49.28 17.67 -37.04
N LYS A 46 48.89 16.83 -38.01
CA LYS A 46 47.58 16.90 -38.69
C LYS A 46 46.44 16.48 -37.78
N LEU A 47 46.62 15.44 -36.97
CA LEU A 47 45.63 14.97 -35.99
C LEU A 47 45.47 15.97 -34.84
N SER A 48 46.57 16.53 -34.32
CA SER A 48 46.52 17.61 -33.33
C SER A 48 45.97 18.89 -33.95
N GLY A 49 46.22 19.13 -35.24
CA GLY A 49 45.55 20.18 -35.99
C GLY A 49 44.03 19.97 -36.06
N TYR A 50 43.58 18.75 -36.31
CA TYR A 50 42.17 18.38 -36.32
C TYR A 50 41.50 18.47 -34.94
N ILE A 51 42.23 18.16 -33.86
CA ILE A 51 41.71 18.16 -32.49
C ILE A 51 41.81 19.55 -31.83
N PHE A 52 42.83 20.35 -32.16
CA PHE A 52 43.16 21.59 -31.44
C PHE A 52 43.21 22.85 -32.32
N ALA A 53 43.12 22.75 -33.65
CA ALA A 53 43.19 23.90 -34.54
C ALA A 53 41.99 23.93 -35.51
N GLY A 54 40.89 24.53 -35.05
CA GLY A 54 39.94 25.20 -35.94
C GLY A 54 38.70 24.41 -36.41
N GLY A 55 38.40 23.26 -35.82
CA GLY A 55 37.04 22.71 -35.80
C GLY A 55 36.34 23.18 -34.53
N GLU A 56 35.05 23.51 -34.62
CA GLU A 56 34.22 23.95 -33.49
C GLU A 56 34.52 23.12 -32.24
N ALA A 57 34.81 23.80 -31.12
CA ALA A 57 35.19 23.14 -29.87
C ALA A 57 34.14 22.06 -29.56
N TYR A 58 34.58 20.80 -29.44
CA TYR A 58 33.71 19.66 -29.15
C TYR A 58 32.80 19.99 -27.97
N ASN A 59 31.52 20.24 -28.27
CA ASN A 59 30.54 20.69 -27.31
C ASN A 59 29.88 19.47 -26.68
N ILE A 60 30.50 18.96 -25.62
CA ILE A 60 29.99 17.80 -24.87
C ILE A 60 28.51 17.96 -24.45
N CYS A 61 28.05 19.19 -24.20
CA CYS A 61 26.66 19.44 -23.85
C CYS A 61 25.68 19.11 -25.00
N GLU A 62 26.05 19.32 -26.27
CA GLU A 62 25.20 18.96 -27.42
C GLU A 62 25.04 17.44 -27.56
N ASP A 63 26.10 16.68 -27.25
CA ASP A 63 26.07 15.22 -27.35
C ASP A 63 25.16 14.56 -26.31
N PHE A 64 24.92 15.22 -25.17
CA PHE A 64 24.06 14.71 -24.10
C PHE A 64 22.68 15.38 -24.06
N ASN A 65 22.45 16.46 -24.80
CA ASN A 65 21.18 17.17 -24.79
C ASN A 65 20.01 16.24 -25.23
N GLY A 66 18.97 16.13 -24.40
CA GLY A 66 17.82 15.25 -24.58
C GLY A 66 18.08 13.77 -24.34
N LYS A 67 19.21 13.38 -23.76
CA LYS A 67 19.55 11.96 -23.49
C LYS A 67 19.50 11.62 -22.01
N SER A 68 19.29 10.34 -21.74
CA SER A 68 19.43 9.77 -20.40
C SER A 68 20.91 9.65 -20.01
N VAL A 69 21.26 10.08 -18.80
CA VAL A 69 22.65 10.09 -18.30
C VAL A 69 22.78 9.35 -16.97
N THR A 70 23.92 8.67 -16.82
CA THR A 70 24.36 8.05 -15.56
C THR A 70 25.00 9.10 -14.63
N LEU A 71 25.20 8.77 -13.36
CA LEU A 71 25.81 9.67 -12.36
C LEU A 71 27.19 10.18 -12.81
N GLU A 72 28.02 9.30 -13.37
CA GLU A 72 29.37 9.64 -13.84
C GLU A 72 29.32 10.62 -15.02
N GLN A 73 28.39 10.40 -15.97
CA GLN A 73 28.17 11.30 -17.12
C GLN A 73 27.63 12.66 -16.67
N PHE A 74 26.74 12.66 -15.69
CA PHE A 74 26.21 13.88 -15.08
C PHE A 74 27.30 14.70 -14.38
N GLN A 75 28.19 14.06 -13.61
CA GLN A 75 29.36 14.71 -13.00
C GLN A 75 30.32 15.30 -14.06
N ALA A 76 30.56 14.57 -15.16
CA ALA A 76 31.40 15.04 -16.26
C ALA A 76 30.80 16.26 -16.99
N LEU A 77 29.47 16.30 -17.13
CA LEU A 77 28.75 17.46 -17.67
C LEU A 77 28.89 18.69 -16.76
N LEU A 78 28.71 18.52 -15.44
CA LEU A 78 28.89 19.60 -14.46
C LEU A 78 30.30 20.20 -14.52
N GLN A 79 31.33 19.35 -14.52
CA GLN A 79 32.72 19.80 -14.65
C GLN A 79 32.99 20.51 -15.98
N SER A 80 32.36 20.07 -17.07
CA SER A 80 32.54 20.69 -18.39
C SER A 80 31.94 22.09 -18.44
N ILE A 81 30.77 22.29 -17.82
CA ILE A 81 30.12 23.60 -17.70
C ILE A 81 30.95 24.55 -16.82
N GLU A 82 31.43 24.08 -15.67
CA GLU A 82 32.31 24.86 -14.77
C GLU A 82 33.59 25.33 -15.48
N ASN A 83 34.18 24.46 -16.30
CA ASN A 83 35.38 24.77 -17.07
C ASN A 83 35.12 25.62 -18.33
N ASN A 84 33.92 26.19 -18.48
CA ASN A 84 33.50 26.99 -19.64
C ASN A 84 33.57 26.24 -20.98
N LYS A 85 33.49 24.91 -20.97
CA LYS A 85 33.51 24.10 -22.20
C LYS A 85 32.12 23.97 -22.84
N CYS A 86 31.06 24.24 -22.10
CA CYS A 86 29.71 24.43 -22.63
C CYS A 86 28.84 25.31 -21.73
N ASN A 87 27.70 25.78 -22.26
CA ASN A 87 26.85 26.79 -21.60
C ASN A 87 25.58 26.21 -20.96
N ALA A 88 24.97 25.19 -21.56
CA ALA A 88 23.80 24.51 -21.02
C ALA A 88 23.62 23.10 -21.61
N ALA A 89 22.97 22.19 -20.87
CA ALA A 89 22.53 20.88 -21.35
C ALA A 89 21.21 20.49 -20.66
N ASN A 90 20.31 19.82 -21.37
CA ASN A 90 19.08 19.24 -20.83
C ASN A 90 19.19 17.71 -20.87
N VAL A 91 19.04 17.02 -19.74
CA VAL A 91 19.31 15.57 -19.64
C VAL A 91 18.29 14.87 -18.75
N THR A 92 18.00 13.60 -19.00
CA THR A 92 17.19 12.77 -18.09
C THR A 92 18.13 11.97 -17.19
N ILE A 93 17.95 11.96 -15.87
CA ILE A 93 18.86 11.20 -15.00
C ILE A 93 18.37 9.77 -14.75
N LEU A 94 19.30 8.81 -14.78
CA LEU A 94 19.02 7.39 -14.49
C LEU A 94 19.40 6.99 -13.05
N PHE A 95 19.33 7.95 -12.12
CA PHE A 95 19.71 7.79 -10.72
C PHE A 95 18.94 8.79 -9.85
N SER A 96 18.93 8.59 -8.54
CA SER A 96 18.38 9.56 -7.58
C SER A 96 19.51 10.27 -6.83
N LEU A 97 19.29 11.51 -6.41
CA LEU A 97 20.26 12.29 -5.63
C LEU A 97 19.67 12.72 -4.28
N THR A 98 20.33 12.30 -3.20
CA THR A 98 20.03 12.76 -1.84
C THR A 98 20.74 14.09 -1.52
N GLU A 99 20.37 14.72 -0.40
CA GLU A 99 21.05 15.93 0.09
C GLU A 99 22.55 15.70 0.39
N GLU A 100 22.91 14.51 0.86
CA GLU A 100 24.30 14.15 1.09
C GLU A 100 25.08 14.03 -0.22
N ASP A 101 24.45 13.49 -1.27
CA ASP A 101 25.06 13.36 -2.59
C ASP A 101 25.36 14.73 -3.22
N PHE A 102 24.49 15.72 -3.01
CA PHE A 102 24.77 17.10 -3.44
C PHE A 102 26.00 17.68 -2.74
N SER A 103 26.09 17.49 -1.42
CA SER A 103 27.24 17.93 -0.63
C SER A 103 28.53 17.22 -1.09
N ARG A 104 28.45 15.93 -1.47
CA ARG A 104 29.59 15.17 -2.01
C ARG A 104 29.96 15.64 -3.41
N ILE A 105 29.00 15.87 -4.29
CA ILE A 105 29.22 16.38 -5.65
C ILE A 105 29.92 17.74 -5.59
N GLU A 106 29.42 18.68 -4.78
CA GLU A 106 30.05 20.00 -4.57
C GLU A 106 31.52 19.88 -4.19
N ASN A 107 31.84 18.99 -3.25
CA ASN A 107 33.21 18.73 -2.80
C ASN A 107 34.09 18.08 -3.88
N VAL A 108 33.54 17.14 -4.65
CA VAL A 108 34.28 16.38 -5.68
C VAL A 108 34.62 17.24 -6.88
N ILE A 109 33.70 18.09 -7.33
CA ILE A 109 33.94 18.93 -8.51
C ILE A 109 34.63 20.25 -8.16
N GLY A 110 34.81 20.54 -6.86
CA GLY A 110 35.59 21.69 -6.40
C GLY A 110 34.86 23.02 -6.59
N MET A 111 33.54 22.98 -6.74
CA MET A 111 32.71 24.18 -6.85
C MET A 111 32.83 24.99 -5.57
N LYS A 112 33.45 26.17 -5.67
CA LYS A 112 33.65 27.08 -4.52
C LYS A 112 32.34 27.70 -4.00
N ARG A 113 31.20 27.41 -4.62
CA ARG A 113 29.89 28.02 -4.34
C ARG A 113 28.82 26.93 -4.34
N LYS A 114 27.85 27.03 -3.43
CA LYS A 114 26.75 26.06 -3.27
C LYS A 114 25.94 25.90 -4.55
N LEU A 115 25.63 24.65 -4.88
CA LEU A 115 24.71 24.26 -5.94
C LEU A 115 23.27 24.59 -5.48
N VAL A 116 22.55 25.37 -6.28
CA VAL A 116 21.17 25.76 -5.98
C VAL A 116 20.23 24.93 -6.85
N VAL A 117 19.30 24.23 -6.20
CA VAL A 117 18.20 23.48 -6.83
C VAL A 117 16.93 24.31 -6.60
N SER A 118 16.28 24.77 -7.66
CA SER A 118 15.07 25.61 -7.59
C SER A 118 13.89 24.88 -8.24
N SER A 119 12.78 24.74 -7.52
CA SER A 119 11.46 24.41 -8.03
C SER A 119 10.60 25.67 -7.94
N GLY A 120 10.14 26.24 -9.05
CA GLY A 120 9.46 27.56 -9.02
C GLY A 120 10.42 28.75 -9.07
N GLN A 121 9.90 29.98 -9.19
CA GLN A 121 10.57 31.14 -9.78
C GLN A 121 11.95 31.46 -9.14
N PRO A 122 13.03 31.62 -9.93
CA PRO A 122 14.35 31.88 -9.37
C PRO A 122 14.56 33.34 -8.97
N LYS A 123 14.84 33.62 -7.69
CA LYS A 123 15.50 34.87 -7.28
C LYS A 123 16.97 34.81 -7.70
N ALA A 124 17.41 35.79 -8.50
CA ALA A 124 18.75 35.79 -9.09
C ALA A 124 19.86 35.84 -8.02
N LEU A 125 20.62 34.75 -7.89
CA LEU A 125 21.89 34.73 -7.15
C LEU A 125 23.10 34.65 -8.10
N GLY A 126 23.03 35.22 -9.30
CA GLY A 126 24.21 35.50 -10.15
C GLY A 126 25.23 34.38 -10.40
N ILE A 127 24.87 33.10 -10.23
CA ILE A 127 25.78 31.95 -10.21
C ILE A 127 25.00 30.72 -10.73
N GLY A 128 25.65 29.81 -11.47
CA GLY A 128 25.03 28.67 -12.16
C GLY A 128 24.07 27.83 -11.32
N GLY A 129 22.97 27.39 -11.93
CA GLY A 129 21.88 26.66 -11.28
C GLY A 129 21.48 25.41 -12.05
N LEU A 130 20.93 24.43 -11.33
CA LEU A 130 20.26 23.26 -11.87
C LEU A 130 18.76 23.50 -11.80
N LEU A 131 18.08 23.47 -12.95
CA LEU A 131 16.62 23.46 -13.03
C LEU A 131 16.16 22.02 -13.22
N VAL A 132 15.23 21.57 -12.37
CA VAL A 132 14.69 20.22 -12.40
C VAL A 132 13.23 20.31 -12.86
N PHE A 133 12.90 19.54 -13.90
CA PHE A 133 11.58 19.39 -14.47
C PHE A 133 11.11 17.94 -14.21
N GLY A 134 10.17 17.75 -13.28
CA GLY A 134 9.62 16.41 -12.99
C GLY A 134 9.02 16.25 -11.59
N ASN A 135 9.77 16.60 -10.53
CA ASN A 135 9.28 16.64 -9.15
C ASN A 135 9.34 18.06 -8.59
N ALA A 136 8.17 18.66 -8.31
CA ALA A 136 8.06 19.98 -7.67
C ALA A 136 8.20 19.94 -6.12
N GLY A 137 8.67 18.84 -5.55
CA GLY A 137 8.81 18.65 -4.09
C GLY A 137 10.21 19.00 -3.56
N PRO A 138 10.37 19.31 -2.26
CA PRO A 138 11.69 19.36 -1.65
C PRO A 138 12.33 17.97 -1.76
N ARG A 139 13.61 17.96 -2.17
CA ARG A 139 14.58 16.83 -2.23
C ARG A 139 14.08 15.47 -1.67
N PRO A 140 14.37 14.34 -2.33
CA PRO A 140 15.44 14.11 -3.33
C PRO A 140 15.02 14.26 -4.80
N ILE A 141 15.99 14.46 -5.70
CA ILE A 141 15.77 14.29 -7.16
C ILE A 141 15.63 12.79 -7.42
N LYS A 142 14.60 12.38 -8.17
CA LYS A 142 14.25 10.98 -8.42
C LYS A 142 14.72 10.52 -9.79
N LEU A 143 14.75 9.20 -9.95
CA LEU A 143 14.92 8.52 -11.23
C LEU A 143 13.94 9.10 -12.27
N ASP A 144 14.42 9.30 -13.49
CA ASP A 144 13.68 9.82 -14.65
C ASP A 144 13.30 11.31 -14.63
N ASP A 145 13.75 12.07 -13.61
CA ASP A 145 13.63 13.53 -13.63
C ASP A 145 14.46 14.13 -14.80
N ILE A 146 13.89 15.14 -15.45
CA ILE A 146 14.55 15.90 -16.52
C ILE A 146 15.25 17.10 -15.90
N ILE A 147 16.53 17.30 -16.17
CA ILE A 147 17.35 18.34 -15.57
C ILE A 147 17.96 19.21 -16.66
N GLU A 148 17.69 20.51 -16.57
CA GLU A 148 18.40 21.52 -17.35
C GLU A 148 19.52 22.13 -16.50
N ILE A 149 20.75 21.94 -16.97
CA ILE A 149 21.95 22.49 -16.36
C ILE A 149 22.31 23.76 -17.11
N LYS A 150 22.33 24.93 -16.45
CA LYS A 150 22.67 26.22 -17.08
C LYS A 150 23.80 26.94 -16.35
N LYS A 151 24.72 27.52 -17.13
CA LYS A 151 25.80 28.35 -16.63
C LYS A 151 25.33 29.74 -16.19
N THR A 152 24.41 30.36 -16.94
CA THR A 152 23.84 31.71 -16.71
C THR A 152 22.50 31.87 -17.42
N GLY A 153 21.56 32.65 -16.86
CA GLY A 153 20.34 33.13 -17.55
C GLY A 153 19.01 32.63 -16.95
N PHE A 154 17.92 33.37 -17.20
CA PHE A 154 16.55 32.93 -16.96
C PHE A 154 16.08 32.06 -18.16
N PRO A 155 15.22 31.04 -17.96
CA PRO A 155 14.54 30.40 -19.08
C PRO A 155 13.64 31.39 -19.83
N GLU A 156 13.45 31.18 -21.13
CA GLU A 156 12.53 31.99 -21.94
C GLU A 156 11.10 31.85 -21.38
N LYS A 157 10.34 32.96 -21.44
CA LYS A 157 9.01 33.12 -20.83
C LYS A 157 8.01 32.03 -21.28
N ASP A 158 8.24 31.44 -22.44
CA ASP A 158 7.37 30.44 -23.05
C ASP A 158 7.57 29.03 -22.44
N ILE A 159 8.77 28.72 -21.93
CA ILE A 159 9.03 27.49 -21.15
C ILE A 159 8.34 27.58 -19.79
N ILE A 160 8.37 28.76 -19.18
CA ILE A 160 7.70 29.08 -17.91
C ILE A 160 6.18 28.87 -18.04
N ILE A 161 5.56 29.32 -19.13
CA ILE A 161 4.12 29.13 -19.39
C ILE A 161 3.73 27.66 -19.62
N SER A 162 4.63 26.83 -20.18
CA SER A 162 4.35 25.40 -20.41
C SER A 162 4.43 24.54 -19.14
N VAL A 163 5.22 24.96 -18.16
CA VAL A 163 5.39 24.26 -16.87
C VAL A 163 4.38 24.74 -15.82
N ILE A 164 3.91 25.99 -15.91
CA ILE A 164 2.90 26.58 -15.02
C ILE A 164 1.48 26.00 -15.21
N LYS A 165 1.25 25.15 -16.22
CA LYS A 165 -0.04 24.44 -16.34
C LYS A 165 -0.32 23.40 -15.25
N GLN A 166 0.58 23.22 -14.28
CA GLN A 166 0.35 22.41 -13.08
C GLN A 166 1.01 23.02 -11.81
N GLY A 167 0.26 23.85 -11.05
CA GLY A 167 0.42 24.02 -9.59
C GLY A 167 1.38 25.10 -9.07
N CYS A 168 0.93 25.81 -8.02
CA CYS A 168 1.38 27.11 -7.46
C CYS A 168 2.82 27.26 -6.92
N ASP A 169 3.32 28.51 -6.84
CA ASP A 169 4.54 28.95 -6.15
C ASP A 169 4.18 29.62 -4.79
N PRO A 170 4.61 29.10 -3.63
CA PRO A 170 4.22 29.64 -2.32
C PRO A 170 5.17 30.71 -1.74
N TYR A 171 6.10 31.28 -2.52
CA TYR A 171 7.12 32.20 -1.99
C TYR A 171 7.39 33.48 -2.80
N ASP A 172 6.51 33.89 -3.71
CA ASP A 172 6.49 35.28 -4.17
C ASP A 172 5.36 36.08 -3.48
N ASP A 173 5.60 37.37 -3.30
CA ASP A 173 4.68 38.29 -2.63
C ASP A 173 3.58 38.79 -3.60
N ASP A 174 3.34 38.07 -4.71
CA ASP A 174 2.34 38.38 -5.74
C ASP A 174 1.17 37.39 -5.63
N CYS A 175 0.00 37.90 -5.26
CA CYS A 175 -1.19 37.08 -5.08
C CYS A 175 -1.86 36.78 -6.44
N ASP A 176 -1.53 35.64 -7.05
CA ASP A 176 -2.21 35.18 -8.27
C ASP A 176 -3.56 34.48 -7.95
N VAL A 177 -4.61 34.93 -8.65
CA VAL A 177 -6.07 34.71 -8.40
C VAL A 177 -6.54 33.24 -8.33
N ALA A 178 -5.68 32.24 -8.50
CA ALA A 178 -6.09 30.83 -8.62
C ALA A 178 -5.60 29.88 -7.50
N CYS A 179 -5.03 30.37 -6.40
CA CYS A 179 -4.53 29.49 -5.33
C CYS A 179 -5.31 29.66 -4.01
N SER A 180 -6.42 28.94 -3.84
CA SER A 180 -7.10 28.78 -2.55
C SER A 180 -7.44 27.30 -2.28
N PHE A 181 -6.70 26.66 -1.37
CA PHE A 181 -7.22 25.86 -0.24
C PHE A 181 -6.10 25.03 0.46
N LYS A 182 -5.47 25.63 1.46
CA LYS A 182 -5.39 25.09 2.84
C LYS A 182 -4.78 26.17 3.74
N GLU A 183 -5.63 26.72 4.60
CA GLU A 183 -5.36 27.71 5.66
C GLU A 183 -5.21 29.20 5.24
N GLY A 184 -6.35 29.90 5.11
CA GLY A 184 -6.43 31.37 5.20
C GLY A 184 -6.45 32.13 3.87
N ILE A 185 -7.53 32.86 3.61
CA ILE A 185 -7.80 33.62 2.38
C ILE A 185 -7.30 35.07 2.52
N CYS A 186 -6.80 35.66 1.42
CA CYS A 186 -6.33 37.04 1.30
C CYS A 186 -7.50 38.01 1.04
N ASP A 187 -7.63 39.09 1.82
CA ASP A 187 -8.53 40.25 1.55
C ASP A 187 -7.75 41.37 0.84
N GLU A 188 -8.29 41.87 -0.28
CA GLU A 188 -7.73 42.99 -1.07
C GLU A 188 -7.64 44.31 -0.29
N ASN A 189 -8.28 44.43 0.89
CA ASN A 189 -8.33 45.68 1.66
C ASN A 189 -7.18 45.89 2.68
N CYS A 190 -6.36 44.90 3.07
CA CYS A 190 -5.18 45.12 3.97
C CYS A 190 -4.02 45.86 3.23
N TYR A 191 -4.18 46.24 1.96
CA TYR A 191 -3.24 47.09 1.20
C TYR A 191 -3.91 48.38 0.69
N LYS A 192 -3.56 49.51 1.31
CA LYS A 192 -3.71 50.83 0.66
C LYS A 192 -2.34 51.33 0.23
N ASP A 193 -2.19 51.61 -1.06
CA ASP A 193 -1.06 52.30 -1.66
C ASP A 193 0.32 51.62 -1.46
N GLU A 194 0.38 50.29 -1.64
CA GLU A 194 1.63 49.52 -1.82
C GLU A 194 2.67 49.61 -0.67
N GLN A 195 2.27 49.99 0.55
CA GLN A 195 3.16 49.93 1.72
C GLN A 195 2.54 49.13 2.86
N ILE A 196 3.32 48.18 3.41
CA ILE A 196 3.00 47.46 4.64
C ILE A 196 2.92 48.47 5.78
N THR A 197 1.72 48.79 6.25
CA THR A 197 1.54 49.46 7.53
C THR A 197 1.83 48.42 8.61
N GLY A 198 2.90 48.61 9.39
CA GLY A 198 3.42 47.62 10.35
C GLY A 198 2.54 47.36 11.59
N GLU A 199 1.27 47.00 11.40
CA GLU A 199 0.36 46.49 12.42
C GLU A 199 -0.06 45.06 12.03
N GLN A 200 -0.12 44.15 13.00
CA GLN A 200 -0.61 42.79 12.79
C GLN A 200 -2.08 42.86 12.36
N CYS A 201 -2.44 42.43 11.12
CA CYS A 201 -3.84 42.18 10.75
C CYS A 201 -4.34 41.08 11.72
N ASN A 202 -5.17 41.46 12.69
CA ASN A 202 -5.85 40.59 13.64
C ASN A 202 -7.32 40.59 13.22
N ILE A 203 -7.81 39.46 12.72
CA ILE A 203 -8.90 39.44 11.74
C ILE A 203 -10.30 39.16 12.30
N ASP A 204 -10.51 39.13 13.62
CA ASP A 204 -11.82 38.72 14.14
C ASP A 204 -12.48 39.84 14.97
N CYS A 205 -13.62 40.35 14.46
CA CYS A 205 -14.51 41.42 14.96
C CYS A 205 -14.00 42.88 14.81
N VAL A 206 -14.58 43.63 13.85
CA VAL A 206 -14.26 45.05 13.64
C VAL A 206 -14.95 45.93 14.68
N ASP A 207 -14.25 46.21 15.78
CA ASP A 207 -14.57 47.32 16.70
C ASP A 207 -14.17 48.66 16.03
N VAL A 208 -15.00 49.10 15.08
CA VAL A 208 -14.79 50.31 14.25
C VAL A 208 -14.45 51.52 15.12
N ASN A 209 -15.10 51.63 16.28
CA ASN A 209 -14.93 52.76 17.17
C ASN A 209 -13.82 52.58 18.24
N LYS A 210 -13.19 51.39 18.30
CA LYS A 210 -12.02 51.02 19.10
C LYS A 210 -12.26 51.04 20.62
N ASN A 211 -13.47 50.80 21.08
CA ASN A 211 -13.83 50.84 22.51
C ASN A 211 -13.73 49.47 23.23
N LYS A 212 -13.40 48.41 22.49
CA LYS A 212 -13.30 46.99 22.86
C LYS A 212 -14.62 46.31 23.20
N THR A 213 -15.74 46.86 22.72
CA THR A 213 -17.08 46.29 22.86
C THR A 213 -17.83 46.44 21.55
N ILE A 214 -18.23 45.32 20.94
CA ILE A 214 -19.02 45.35 19.71
C ILE A 214 -20.42 45.88 20.03
N ASP A 215 -20.71 47.10 19.58
CA ASP A 215 -21.97 47.79 19.84
C ASP A 215 -22.49 48.58 18.63
N ALA A 216 -23.54 49.38 18.84
CA ALA A 216 -24.15 50.19 17.78
C ALA A 216 -23.23 51.29 17.21
N GLY A 217 -22.05 51.51 17.77
CA GLY A 217 -21.01 52.37 17.22
C GLY A 217 -20.17 51.69 16.15
N ASP A 218 -20.30 50.36 15.98
CA ASP A 218 -19.49 49.53 15.09
C ASP A 218 -20.19 49.16 13.77
N TYR A 219 -21.34 49.77 13.47
CA TYR A 219 -22.00 49.59 12.18
C TYR A 219 -21.12 50.12 11.03
N ASP A 220 -20.76 49.25 10.09
CA ASP A 220 -20.09 49.61 8.84
C ASP A 220 -20.89 49.23 7.58
N ASP A 221 -22.13 48.76 7.79
CA ASP A 221 -23.06 48.27 6.77
C ASP A 221 -22.58 46.99 6.05
N ILE A 222 -21.61 46.22 6.54
CA ILE A 222 -21.19 44.92 5.99
C ILE A 222 -21.50 43.82 7.02
N CYS A 223 -22.03 42.67 6.59
CA CYS A 223 -22.30 41.56 7.51
C CYS A 223 -21.17 40.54 7.36
N ASP A 224 -20.35 40.41 8.41
CA ASP A 224 -19.19 39.53 8.45
C ASP A 224 -19.60 38.16 9.04
N LEU A 225 -19.84 37.19 8.15
CA LEU A 225 -20.41 35.87 8.46
C LEU A 225 -19.50 34.96 9.31
N ASP A 226 -18.22 35.33 9.47
CA ASP A 226 -17.17 34.49 10.05
C ASP A 226 -17.05 34.69 11.58
N CYS A 227 -17.82 35.60 12.17
CA CYS A 227 -17.80 35.91 13.61
C CYS A 227 -18.43 34.82 14.50
N TYR A 228 -18.60 33.60 13.97
CA TYR A 228 -19.10 32.47 14.73
C TYR A 228 -17.94 31.58 15.15
N ASN A 229 -17.77 31.45 16.46
CA ASN A 229 -17.00 30.40 17.11
C ASN A 229 -15.47 30.58 17.19
N ASN A 230 -15.02 31.45 18.11
CA ASN A 230 -13.70 31.32 18.73
C ASN A 230 -13.88 31.27 20.26
N ASP A 231 -13.43 30.18 20.89
CA ASP A 231 -13.46 29.84 22.34
C ASP A 231 -12.86 30.90 23.30
N ASN A 232 -12.50 32.09 22.82
CA ASN A 232 -11.79 33.12 23.55
C ASN A 232 -12.56 34.44 23.76
N ASP A 233 -13.79 34.61 23.25
CA ASP A 233 -14.66 35.73 23.62
C ASP A 233 -15.81 35.28 24.55
N PRO A 234 -15.79 35.65 25.84
CA PRO A 234 -16.82 35.23 26.79
C PRO A 234 -18.21 35.85 26.57
N ASN A 235 -18.37 36.81 25.65
CA ASN A 235 -19.63 37.54 25.46
C ASN A 235 -20.49 37.10 24.26
N HIS A 236 -19.99 36.22 23.37
CA HIS A 236 -20.72 35.70 22.19
C HIS A 236 -21.48 36.80 21.42
N ALA A 237 -20.81 37.92 21.11
CA ALA A 237 -21.46 39.04 20.45
C ALA A 237 -21.50 38.86 18.92
N TYR A 238 -22.66 39.10 18.33
CA TYR A 238 -22.88 39.10 16.89
C TYR A 238 -22.45 40.43 16.26
N ASP A 239 -22.03 40.39 14.99
CA ASP A 239 -21.96 41.57 14.14
C ASP A 239 -23.36 42.25 14.06
N PRO A 240 -23.48 43.52 14.50
CA PRO A 240 -24.74 44.26 14.47
C PRO A 240 -25.34 44.43 13.07
N ASP A 241 -24.53 44.44 12.00
CA ASP A 241 -24.97 44.67 10.62
C ASP A 241 -25.74 43.47 10.05
N CYS A 242 -25.39 42.25 10.47
CA CYS A 242 -26.10 41.02 10.11
C CYS A 242 -27.56 41.02 10.62
N VAL A 243 -27.80 41.61 11.80
CA VAL A 243 -29.14 41.66 12.41
C VAL A 243 -30.09 42.64 11.69
N LYS A 244 -29.54 43.59 10.91
CA LYS A 244 -30.32 44.70 10.32
C LYS A 244 -30.74 44.49 8.86
N ARG A 245 -30.06 43.62 8.10
CA ARG A 245 -30.33 43.40 6.66
C ARG A 245 -31.46 42.36 6.40
N ARG A 246 -32.72 42.80 6.62
CA ARG A 246 -34.04 42.35 6.08
C ARG A 246 -34.30 40.92 5.52
N LYS A 247 -35.10 40.13 6.26
CA LYS A 247 -36.52 39.69 6.09
C LYS A 247 -37.11 39.01 4.81
N ASP A 248 -36.44 38.91 3.65
CA ASP A 248 -37.15 38.52 2.41
C ASP A 248 -36.59 37.27 1.67
N PHE A 249 -35.60 36.58 2.22
CA PHE A 249 -35.07 35.29 1.73
C PHE A 249 -35.11 34.27 2.88
N TYR A 250 -35.71 33.09 2.63
CA TYR A 250 -35.93 31.93 3.52
C TYR A 250 -34.68 31.56 4.36
N ASP A 251 -34.72 30.88 5.51
CA ASP A 251 -35.63 29.92 6.17
C ASP A 251 -35.34 29.91 7.70
N ASN A 252 -36.21 29.26 8.48
CA ASN A 252 -36.05 29.12 9.94
C ASN A 252 -34.84 28.24 10.30
N VAL A 253 -33.72 28.83 10.70
CA VAL A 253 -32.59 28.09 11.28
C VAL A 253 -32.69 28.06 12.82
N CYS A 254 -32.92 26.86 13.38
CA CYS A 254 -32.74 26.47 14.80
C CYS A 254 -31.28 26.00 15.06
N ASP A 255 -30.90 25.66 16.30
CA ASP A 255 -29.55 25.20 16.75
C ASP A 255 -29.55 24.01 17.74
N PRO A 256 -28.78 22.90 17.51
CA PRO A 256 -27.86 22.15 18.39
C PRO A 256 -27.96 22.04 19.90
N ASP A 257 -27.40 23.05 20.54
CA ASP A 257 -26.57 22.81 21.73
C ASP A 257 -26.95 23.70 22.91
N SER A 258 -27.89 24.61 22.68
CA SER A 258 -28.07 25.75 23.53
C SER A 258 -29.25 25.54 24.47
N ASN A 259 -28.96 25.65 25.76
CA ASN A 259 -29.90 25.72 26.88
C ASN A 259 -30.80 26.99 26.79
N GLY A 260 -31.46 27.21 25.67
CA GLY A 260 -32.39 28.31 25.38
C GLY A 260 -31.75 29.60 24.85
N VAL A 261 -30.73 29.54 23.98
CA VAL A 261 -30.15 30.74 23.30
C VAL A 261 -29.98 30.44 21.80
N ILE A 262 -29.97 31.44 20.92
CA ILE A 262 -30.01 31.27 19.46
C ILE A 262 -28.60 31.32 18.90
N ASP A 263 -28.16 30.28 18.18
CA ASP A 263 -26.79 30.08 17.68
C ASP A 263 -26.64 29.69 16.19
N GLY A 264 -27.72 29.33 15.48
CA GLY A 264 -27.76 29.39 14.01
C GLY A 264 -27.29 28.17 13.19
N ILE A 265 -27.47 26.93 13.63
CA ILE A 265 -27.22 25.68 12.84
C ILE A 265 -28.40 24.67 12.95
N CYS A 266 -29.20 24.24 11.98
CA CYS A 266 -30.42 23.41 12.26
C CYS A 266 -30.27 22.08 13.08
N ASP A 267 -31.20 21.83 14.02
CA ASP A 267 -31.30 20.63 14.90
C ASP A 267 -32.63 19.83 14.77
N PRO A 268 -32.70 18.48 14.95
CA PRO A 268 -33.90 17.66 14.73
C PRO A 268 -34.95 17.59 15.87
N ASP A 269 -34.88 18.41 16.93
CA ASP A 269 -35.70 18.21 18.14
C ASP A 269 -36.96 19.12 18.27
N CYS A 270 -37.41 19.76 17.20
CA CYS A 270 -38.59 20.65 17.25
C CYS A 270 -39.92 19.97 16.89
N ALA A 271 -40.49 19.22 17.85
CA ALA A 271 -41.95 19.00 17.93
C ALA A 271 -42.42 19.03 19.39
N ASN A 272 -42.33 20.17 20.06
CA ASN A 272 -43.10 20.42 21.28
C ASN A 272 -44.51 20.88 20.90
N ASN A 273 -45.42 19.91 20.75
CA ASN A 273 -46.84 20.19 20.82
C ASN A 273 -47.23 20.26 22.31
N THR A 274 -47.62 21.44 22.80
CA THR A 274 -47.98 21.70 24.20
C THR A 274 -49.40 21.22 24.54
N ASP A 275 -49.80 20.01 24.13
CA ASP A 275 -51.07 19.43 24.56
C ASP A 275 -50.84 18.27 25.53
N GLU A 276 -51.18 18.51 26.79
CA GLU A 276 -50.87 17.68 27.96
C GLU A 276 -51.64 16.34 28.01
N ASN A 277 -52.35 15.94 26.94
CA ASN A 277 -53.33 14.85 26.97
C ASN A 277 -53.22 13.77 25.88
N SER A 278 -52.15 13.68 25.09
CA SER A 278 -51.99 12.57 24.12
C SER A 278 -50.63 11.86 24.19
N PRO A 279 -50.59 10.53 24.39
CA PRO A 279 -49.34 9.77 24.45
C PRO A 279 -48.83 9.42 23.03
N GLY A 280 -47.69 10.01 22.68
CA GLY A 280 -46.61 9.44 21.87
C GLY A 280 -46.92 8.86 20.49
N TRP A 281 -46.74 9.68 19.44
CA TRP A 281 -46.28 9.27 18.10
C TRP A 281 -45.47 10.42 17.50
N ARG A 282 -44.22 10.18 17.08
CA ARG A 282 -43.40 11.12 16.27
C ARG A 282 -43.47 10.65 14.81
N ILE A 283 -43.81 11.53 13.87
CA ILE A 283 -43.87 11.27 12.42
C ILE A 283 -43.10 12.41 11.73
N CYS A 284 -42.26 12.07 10.74
CA CYS A 284 -41.52 13.05 9.94
C CYS A 284 -42.40 13.63 8.83
N ASP A 285 -42.34 14.95 8.64
CA ASP A 285 -42.91 15.73 7.55
C ASP A 285 -41.72 16.29 6.74
N LEU A 286 -41.39 15.64 5.62
CA LEU A 286 -40.13 15.82 4.90
C LEU A 286 -40.16 16.95 3.85
N ASP A 287 -41.32 17.54 3.58
CA ASP A 287 -41.45 18.70 2.68
C ASP A 287 -41.88 20.00 3.41
N CYS A 288 -42.09 19.91 4.73
CA CYS A 288 -42.45 21.02 5.62
C CYS A 288 -43.77 21.71 5.23
N ASP A 289 -44.68 21.01 4.55
CA ASP A 289 -45.96 21.58 4.10
C ASP A 289 -47.08 21.49 5.16
N GLY A 290 -46.84 20.75 6.25
CA GLY A 290 -47.75 20.57 7.38
C GLY A 290 -48.71 19.38 7.24
N THR A 291 -48.49 18.48 6.28
CA THR A 291 -49.30 17.29 6.05
C THR A 291 -48.49 16.00 6.25
N PRO A 292 -48.88 15.07 7.16
CA PRO A 292 -48.12 13.83 7.37
C PRO A 292 -48.27 12.85 6.20
N ASP A 293 -47.16 12.32 5.69
CA ASP A 293 -47.15 11.22 4.72
C ASP A 293 -47.26 9.85 5.42
N GLU A 294 -48.22 9.03 4.98
CA GLU A 294 -48.40 7.67 5.49
C GLU A 294 -47.47 6.68 4.78
N GLY A 295 -46.52 6.08 5.52
CA GLY A 295 -46.05 4.73 5.23
C GLY A 295 -44.56 4.50 4.93
N ASN A 296 -43.63 4.95 5.79
CA ASN A 296 -42.25 4.43 5.77
C ASN A 296 -42.16 3.12 6.60
N PRO A 297 -41.84 1.96 6.00
CA PRO A 297 -41.72 0.69 6.72
C PRO A 297 -40.32 0.37 7.27
N TYR A 298 -39.29 1.22 7.09
CA TYR A 298 -37.89 0.81 7.30
C TYR A 298 -37.04 1.54 8.35
N GLY A 299 -37.60 2.42 9.20
CA GLY A 299 -36.92 2.81 10.45
C GLY A 299 -36.76 4.32 10.69
N LEU A 300 -36.07 4.67 11.78
CA LEU A 300 -36.18 5.91 12.56
C LEU A 300 -34.90 6.79 12.56
N LEU A 301 -33.88 6.48 11.74
CA LEU A 301 -32.63 7.24 11.69
C LEU A 301 -32.23 7.61 10.24
N ASP A 302 -31.57 8.77 10.07
CA ASP A 302 -31.23 9.34 8.75
C ASP A 302 -30.23 8.49 7.95
N ASP A 303 -29.37 7.72 8.61
CA ASP A 303 -28.44 6.77 7.98
C ASP A 303 -29.16 5.58 7.32
N GLU A 304 -30.44 5.34 7.65
CA GLU A 304 -31.29 4.37 6.97
C GLU A 304 -31.89 4.92 5.66
N CYS A 305 -31.85 6.24 5.43
CA CYS A 305 -32.27 6.88 4.16
C CYS A 305 -31.19 6.87 3.07
N TYR A 306 -29.91 6.64 3.40
CA TYR A 306 -28.78 6.78 2.47
C TYR A 306 -28.29 5.47 1.83
N LYS A 307 -29.09 4.40 1.86
CA LYS A 307 -28.82 3.24 1.02
C LYS A 307 -29.30 3.52 -0.41
N CYS A 308 -28.38 3.84 -1.31
CA CYS A 308 -28.57 3.49 -2.72
C CYS A 308 -28.60 1.95 -2.77
N ASP A 309 -29.80 1.38 -2.73
CA ASP A 309 -30.06 -0.05 -2.93
C ASP A 309 -29.88 -0.48 -4.40
N GLY A 310 -29.54 0.47 -5.27
CA GLY A 310 -29.37 0.26 -6.70
C GLY A 310 -30.70 0.32 -7.45
N GLU A 311 -31.84 0.52 -6.79
CA GLU A 311 -33.16 0.51 -7.43
C GLU A 311 -33.71 1.94 -7.64
N CYS A 312 -34.15 2.29 -8.85
CA CYS A 312 -34.89 3.53 -9.10
C CYS A 312 -36.31 3.41 -8.48
N ASN A 313 -36.46 3.81 -7.23
CA ASN A 313 -37.69 3.66 -6.45
C ASN A 313 -38.61 4.91 -6.47
N ASN A 314 -38.42 5.82 -7.44
CA ASN A 314 -39.07 7.14 -7.52
C ASN A 314 -38.77 8.09 -6.33
N PHE A 315 -37.90 7.72 -5.38
CA PHE A 315 -37.48 8.54 -4.24
C PHE A 315 -36.05 9.08 -4.37
N CYS A 316 -35.39 8.90 -5.53
CA CYS A 316 -34.07 9.47 -5.76
C CYS A 316 -34.16 11.01 -5.71
N SER A 317 -33.75 11.56 -4.56
CA SER A 317 -33.44 12.98 -4.43
C SER A 317 -32.39 13.37 -5.49
N PRO A 318 -32.42 14.60 -6.06
CA PRO A 318 -31.48 15.10 -7.09
C PRO A 318 -29.98 15.07 -6.75
N SER A 319 -29.56 14.40 -5.68
CA SER A 319 -28.18 14.41 -5.15
C SER A 319 -27.50 13.04 -5.13
N CYS A 320 -28.08 11.99 -5.72
CA CYS A 320 -27.42 10.68 -5.79
C CYS A 320 -26.49 10.58 -7.01
N VAL A 321 -25.28 11.12 -6.89
CA VAL A 321 -24.13 10.65 -7.67
C VAL A 321 -22.95 10.51 -6.73
N LYS A 322 -22.34 9.32 -6.71
CA LYS A 322 -21.26 8.95 -5.76
C LYS A 322 -19.96 9.77 -5.93
N ASP A 323 -19.86 10.62 -6.96
CA ASP A 323 -18.63 11.34 -7.33
C ASP A 323 -18.80 12.83 -7.71
N ALA A 324 -19.91 13.49 -7.35
CA ALA A 324 -19.99 14.95 -7.52
C ALA A 324 -19.17 15.67 -6.44
N LYS A 325 -18.02 16.24 -6.83
CA LYS A 325 -17.26 17.16 -5.97
C LYS A 325 -18.19 18.28 -5.48
N LYS A 326 -18.13 18.56 -4.18
CA LYS A 326 -18.84 19.68 -3.51
C LYS A 326 -18.82 20.95 -4.36
N GLY A 327 -20.00 21.40 -4.81
CA GLY A 327 -20.19 22.80 -5.19
C GLY A 327 -20.81 23.13 -6.55
N GLU A 328 -21.57 22.26 -7.21
CA GLU A 328 -22.42 22.67 -8.34
C GLU A 328 -23.80 22.01 -8.26
N ALA A 329 -24.82 22.78 -7.86
CA ALA A 329 -26.22 22.41 -8.00
C ALA A 329 -26.65 22.67 -9.45
N GLY A 330 -26.45 21.68 -10.31
CA GLY A 330 -26.97 21.64 -11.68
C GLY A 330 -27.88 20.43 -11.85
N TYR A 331 -29.13 20.66 -12.25
CA TYR A 331 -30.07 19.62 -12.66
C TYR A 331 -29.46 18.86 -13.85
N ASP A 332 -29.03 17.61 -13.66
CA ASP A 332 -28.67 16.71 -14.75
C ASP A 332 -29.91 15.90 -15.18
N PRO A 333 -30.55 16.23 -16.31
CA PRO A 333 -31.68 15.46 -16.82
C PRO A 333 -31.31 14.01 -17.22
N ASP A 334 -30.03 13.64 -17.26
CA ASP A 334 -29.55 12.29 -17.60
C ASP A 334 -29.43 11.34 -16.39
N CYS A 335 -29.87 11.75 -15.19
CA CYS A 335 -29.97 10.83 -14.04
C CYS A 335 -31.03 9.72 -14.21
N HIS A 336 -31.78 9.75 -15.32
CA HIS A 336 -32.75 8.73 -15.73
C HIS A 336 -32.14 7.53 -16.48
N GLY A 337 -30.81 7.46 -16.67
CA GLY A 337 -30.18 6.40 -17.48
C GLY A 337 -29.04 5.65 -16.79
N LYS A 338 -29.00 5.60 -15.45
CA LYS A 338 -27.85 5.05 -14.69
C LYS A 338 -28.23 4.36 -13.37
N CYS A 339 -29.43 3.78 -13.27
CA CYS A 339 -29.82 2.97 -12.11
C CYS A 339 -30.70 1.80 -12.53
N CYS A 340 -30.61 0.68 -11.80
CA CYS A 340 -31.48 -0.46 -12.03
C CYS A 340 -32.93 -0.09 -11.72
N GLY A 341 -33.86 -0.40 -12.60
CA GLY A 341 -35.27 0.03 -12.59
C GLY A 341 -35.59 1.21 -13.54
N ASP A 342 -34.68 1.65 -14.42
CA ASP A 342 -34.94 2.73 -15.39
C ASP A 342 -35.65 2.26 -16.67
N GLY A 343 -35.82 0.95 -16.82
CA GLY A 343 -36.46 0.28 -17.95
C GLY A 343 -35.53 -0.02 -19.13
N SER A 344 -34.22 0.19 -18.99
CA SER A 344 -33.20 -0.07 -20.01
C SER A 344 -32.01 -0.83 -19.43
N CYS A 345 -31.86 -2.12 -19.77
CA CYS A 345 -30.70 -2.91 -19.38
C CYS A 345 -29.40 -2.36 -20.00
N ASP A 346 -28.62 -1.60 -19.24
CA ASP A 346 -27.41 -0.92 -19.71
C ASP A 346 -26.13 -1.68 -19.35
N GLN A 347 -25.57 -2.37 -20.36
CA GLN A 347 -24.33 -3.13 -20.22
C GLN A 347 -23.10 -2.24 -19.98
N ASP A 348 -23.12 -0.96 -20.37
CA ASP A 348 -21.98 -0.06 -20.22
C ASP A 348 -21.72 0.31 -18.75
N ILE A 349 -22.72 0.13 -17.88
CA ILE A 349 -22.61 0.32 -16.43
C ILE A 349 -22.67 -1.01 -15.64
N GLY A 350 -22.66 -2.14 -16.34
CA GLY A 350 -22.60 -3.48 -15.73
C GLY A 350 -23.96 -4.08 -15.35
N GLU A 351 -25.05 -3.59 -15.93
CA GLU A 351 -26.35 -4.25 -15.77
C GLU A 351 -26.45 -5.52 -16.61
N ASP A 352 -26.88 -6.60 -15.96
CA ASP A 352 -27.22 -7.86 -16.60
C ASP A 352 -28.36 -8.55 -15.83
N CYS A 353 -28.76 -9.73 -16.28
CA CYS A 353 -29.84 -10.50 -15.65
C CYS A 353 -29.59 -10.87 -14.18
N SER A 354 -28.35 -10.79 -13.69
CA SER A 354 -27.94 -11.10 -12.32
C SER A 354 -27.79 -9.85 -11.45
N THR A 355 -27.34 -8.73 -12.03
CA THR A 355 -27.12 -7.47 -11.30
C THR A 355 -28.34 -6.57 -11.31
N CYS A 356 -29.19 -6.63 -12.34
CA CYS A 356 -30.39 -5.81 -12.45
C CYS A 356 -31.58 -6.57 -13.06
N ALA A 357 -32.27 -7.37 -12.26
CA ALA A 357 -33.44 -8.14 -12.71
C ALA A 357 -34.69 -7.29 -13.06
N LYS A 358 -34.67 -5.96 -12.81
CA LYS A 358 -35.78 -5.06 -13.15
C LYS A 358 -35.71 -4.57 -14.60
N ASP A 359 -34.52 -4.24 -15.08
CA ASP A 359 -34.31 -3.70 -16.43
C ASP A 359 -33.82 -4.75 -17.40
N CYS A 360 -32.96 -5.64 -16.92
CA CYS A 360 -32.52 -6.81 -17.66
C CYS A 360 -33.53 -7.95 -17.48
N PRO A 361 -33.68 -8.84 -18.47
CA PRO A 361 -34.59 -9.97 -18.36
C PRO A 361 -34.29 -10.76 -17.07
N PRO A 362 -35.21 -10.86 -16.09
CA PRO A 362 -34.99 -11.71 -14.92
C PRO A 362 -34.67 -13.15 -15.34
N ALA A 363 -34.05 -13.93 -14.45
CA ALA A 363 -33.76 -15.35 -14.69
C ALA A 363 -34.97 -16.16 -15.21
N ALA A 364 -36.19 -15.80 -14.79
CA ALA A 364 -37.43 -16.43 -15.26
C ALA A 364 -37.94 -15.92 -16.64
N SER A 365 -37.43 -14.81 -17.16
CA SER A 365 -37.83 -14.23 -18.45
C SER A 365 -36.77 -14.32 -19.54
N CYS A 366 -35.57 -14.86 -19.29
CA CYS A 366 -34.64 -15.24 -20.35
C CYS A 366 -35.34 -16.15 -21.40
N GLY A 367 -36.39 -16.88 -21.01
CA GLY A 367 -37.26 -17.65 -21.92
C GLY A 367 -37.97 -16.84 -23.02
N ALA A 368 -38.15 -15.53 -22.88
CA ALA A 368 -38.75 -14.68 -23.92
C ALA A 368 -37.83 -14.43 -25.12
N MET A 369 -36.51 -14.66 -24.97
CA MET A 369 -35.51 -14.47 -26.03
C MET A 369 -35.26 -15.73 -26.87
N ALA A 370 -35.83 -16.88 -26.49
CA ALA A 370 -35.75 -18.11 -27.25
C ALA A 370 -36.57 -18.01 -28.56
N THR A 371 -36.01 -17.37 -29.58
CA THR A 371 -36.61 -17.29 -30.93
C THR A 371 -36.57 -18.63 -31.68
N SER A 372 -35.90 -19.64 -31.11
CA SER A 372 -35.81 -21.00 -31.62
C SER A 372 -36.37 -22.01 -30.59
N PRO A 373 -36.91 -23.15 -31.04
CA PRO A 373 -37.40 -24.18 -30.13
C PRO A 373 -36.29 -24.65 -29.18
N ILE A 374 -36.56 -24.55 -27.87
CA ILE A 374 -35.64 -24.95 -26.79
C ILE A 374 -35.38 -26.46 -26.90
N PRO A 375 -34.11 -26.91 -26.96
CA PRO A 375 -33.77 -28.33 -26.91
C PRO A 375 -34.34 -28.99 -25.65
N PRO A 376 -34.85 -30.23 -25.73
CA PRO A 376 -35.38 -30.93 -24.56
C PRO A 376 -34.30 -31.07 -23.47
N GLY A 377 -34.54 -30.49 -22.28
CA GLY A 377 -33.63 -30.59 -21.12
C GLY A 377 -32.75 -29.35 -20.89
N GLU A 378 -32.86 -28.33 -21.74
CA GLU A 378 -32.26 -27.02 -21.53
C GLU A 378 -33.34 -26.01 -21.12
N ASP A 379 -32.94 -24.96 -20.42
CA ASP A 379 -33.78 -23.79 -20.19
C ASP A 379 -32.95 -22.52 -20.42
N ALA A 380 -33.62 -21.42 -20.74
CA ALA A 380 -32.99 -20.13 -20.85
C ALA A 380 -32.98 -19.49 -19.45
N ILE A 381 -31.81 -19.44 -18.82
CA ILE A 381 -31.62 -18.92 -17.47
C ILE A 381 -30.54 -17.84 -17.44
N CYS A 382 -30.54 -17.02 -16.39
CA CYS A 382 -29.46 -16.09 -16.15
C CYS A 382 -28.21 -16.85 -15.70
N CYS A 383 -27.17 -16.87 -16.53
CA CYS A 383 -25.96 -17.63 -16.27
C CYS A 383 -24.74 -16.93 -16.89
N PRO A 384 -24.24 -15.85 -16.26
CA PRO A 384 -23.19 -15.01 -16.85
C PRO A 384 -21.89 -15.75 -17.17
N GLY A 385 -21.57 -16.81 -16.41
CA GLY A 385 -20.39 -17.65 -16.61
C GLY A 385 -20.51 -18.66 -17.76
N ALA A 386 -21.69 -18.84 -18.35
CA ALA A 386 -21.87 -19.80 -19.43
C ALA A 386 -21.22 -19.30 -20.74
N PRO A 387 -20.49 -20.16 -21.47
CA PRO A 387 -19.77 -19.76 -22.69
C PRO A 387 -20.68 -19.34 -23.86
N ASN A 388 -21.97 -19.64 -23.76
CA ASN A 388 -23.01 -19.27 -24.72
C ASN A 388 -24.00 -18.21 -24.17
N ALA A 389 -23.64 -17.52 -23.09
CA ALA A 389 -24.43 -16.41 -22.58
C ALA A 389 -24.48 -15.28 -23.64
N ASP A 390 -25.66 -14.70 -23.82
CA ASP A 390 -25.87 -13.58 -24.72
C ASP A 390 -25.41 -12.25 -24.10
N GLU A 391 -25.71 -11.14 -24.77
CA GLU A 391 -25.34 -9.80 -24.32
C GLU A 391 -25.97 -9.45 -22.95
N TYR A 392 -27.13 -10.02 -22.63
CA TYR A 392 -27.82 -9.84 -21.34
C TYR A 392 -27.41 -10.86 -20.27
N LYS A 393 -26.39 -11.68 -20.56
CA LYS A 393 -25.92 -12.79 -19.73
C LYS A 393 -26.94 -13.92 -19.54
N CYS A 394 -27.97 -13.97 -20.37
CA CYS A 394 -28.89 -15.11 -20.45
C CYS A 394 -28.24 -16.22 -21.30
N ALA A 395 -28.30 -17.46 -20.83
CA ALA A 395 -27.73 -18.61 -21.54
C ALA A 395 -28.76 -19.73 -21.68
N MET A 396 -28.76 -20.43 -22.82
CA MET A 396 -29.48 -21.69 -22.98
C MET A 396 -28.60 -22.82 -22.51
N VAL A 397 -28.86 -23.33 -21.32
CA VAL A 397 -28.01 -24.33 -20.67
C VAL A 397 -28.85 -25.45 -20.05
N PRO A 398 -28.27 -26.65 -19.83
CA PRO A 398 -28.94 -27.68 -19.06
C PRO A 398 -29.25 -27.19 -17.64
N VAL A 399 -30.48 -27.43 -17.18
CA VAL A 399 -30.97 -27.10 -15.84
C VAL A 399 -31.34 -28.37 -15.06
N ASN A 400 -31.58 -28.24 -13.75
CA ASN A 400 -31.83 -29.36 -12.84
C ASN A 400 -30.68 -30.39 -12.84
N LEU A 401 -29.45 -29.90 -12.95
CA LEU A 401 -28.25 -30.71 -12.88
C LEU A 401 -28.15 -31.41 -11.52
N SER A 402 -27.72 -32.66 -11.54
CA SER A 402 -27.50 -33.49 -10.35
C SER A 402 -26.13 -33.22 -9.71
N GLU A 403 -25.96 -33.68 -8.47
CA GLU A 403 -24.70 -33.64 -7.73
C GLU A 403 -23.53 -34.15 -8.59
N GLY A 404 -22.45 -33.37 -8.65
CA GLY A 404 -21.24 -33.65 -9.43
C GLY A 404 -21.36 -33.44 -10.93
N SER A 405 -22.45 -32.85 -11.43
CA SER A 405 -22.53 -32.46 -12.85
C SER A 405 -21.85 -31.10 -13.07
N GLU A 406 -21.16 -30.95 -14.19
CA GLU A 406 -20.54 -29.67 -14.59
C GLU A 406 -21.60 -28.57 -14.75
N CYS A 407 -21.34 -27.40 -14.18
CA CYS A 407 -22.19 -26.22 -14.21
C CYS A 407 -21.34 -24.95 -14.35
N TYR A 408 -21.98 -23.87 -14.78
CA TYR A 408 -21.41 -22.53 -14.94
C TYR A 408 -22.03 -21.51 -13.98
N CYS A 409 -23.19 -21.81 -13.40
CA CYS A 409 -23.87 -20.98 -12.41
C CYS A 409 -24.85 -21.81 -11.57
N ASP A 410 -25.26 -21.26 -10.42
CA ASP A 410 -26.17 -21.93 -9.46
C ASP A 410 -27.53 -22.28 -10.08
N ALA A 411 -28.05 -21.45 -10.99
CA ALA A 411 -29.35 -21.65 -11.62
C ALA A 411 -29.44 -22.92 -12.49
N GLN A 412 -28.31 -23.52 -12.88
CA GLN A 412 -28.30 -24.81 -13.59
C GLN A 412 -28.52 -26.00 -12.64
N CYS A 413 -28.19 -25.84 -11.37
CA CYS A 413 -28.27 -26.91 -10.39
C CYS A 413 -29.72 -27.10 -9.93
N ASN A 414 -30.04 -28.31 -9.46
CA ASN A 414 -31.31 -28.54 -8.77
C ASN A 414 -31.45 -27.62 -7.54
N ASP A 415 -32.67 -27.23 -7.15
CA ASP A 415 -33.02 -26.22 -6.13
C ASP A 415 -32.32 -26.36 -4.75
N THR A 416 -31.71 -27.51 -4.47
CA THR A 416 -30.99 -27.82 -3.23
C THR A 416 -29.45 -27.80 -3.37
N MET A 417 -28.95 -27.36 -4.51
CA MET A 417 -27.53 -27.43 -4.90
C MET A 417 -27.07 -26.09 -5.45
N ILE A 418 -25.79 -25.80 -5.27
CA ILE A 418 -25.10 -24.62 -5.77
C ILE A 418 -23.93 -25.07 -6.66
N CYS A 419 -23.58 -24.24 -7.63
CA CYS A 419 -22.45 -24.49 -8.51
C CYS A 419 -21.15 -24.09 -7.79
N THR A 420 -20.31 -25.07 -7.49
CA THR A 420 -19.03 -24.87 -6.79
C THR A 420 -17.92 -25.52 -7.59
N SER A 421 -16.86 -24.77 -7.91
CA SER A 421 -15.74 -25.25 -8.72
C SER A 421 -16.20 -25.89 -10.04
N GLY A 422 -17.14 -25.22 -10.71
CA GLY A 422 -17.75 -25.67 -11.96
C GLY A 422 -18.59 -26.94 -11.86
N HIS A 423 -19.01 -27.39 -10.67
CA HIS A 423 -19.85 -28.59 -10.49
C HIS A 423 -20.96 -28.37 -9.44
N CYS A 424 -22.15 -28.94 -9.68
CA CYS A 424 -23.28 -28.82 -8.77
C CYS A 424 -23.05 -29.63 -7.49
N CYS A 425 -23.08 -28.97 -6.34
CA CYS A 425 -22.94 -29.60 -5.03
C CYS A 425 -24.06 -29.19 -4.07
N PRO A 426 -24.48 -30.07 -3.14
CA PRO A 426 -25.42 -29.68 -2.11
C PRO A 426 -24.92 -28.46 -1.34
N GLU A 427 -25.82 -27.59 -0.90
CA GLU A 427 -25.46 -26.39 -0.16
C GLU A 427 -24.51 -26.68 1.03
N GLY A 428 -23.40 -25.95 1.12
CA GLY A 428 -22.35 -26.17 2.13
C GLY A 428 -21.33 -27.26 1.79
N LYS A 429 -21.45 -27.88 0.61
CA LYS A 429 -20.44 -28.76 0.04
C LYS A 429 -19.78 -28.11 -1.18
N VAL A 430 -18.52 -28.45 -1.41
CA VAL A 430 -17.70 -27.97 -2.52
C VAL A 430 -17.20 -29.18 -3.31
N TRP A 431 -17.15 -29.05 -4.63
CA TRP A 431 -16.56 -30.06 -5.50
C TRP A 431 -15.05 -30.13 -5.30
N ASN A 432 -14.55 -31.28 -4.86
CA ASN A 432 -13.12 -31.52 -4.61
C ASN A 432 -12.41 -32.20 -5.79
N GLY A 433 -13.05 -32.26 -6.97
CA GLY A 433 -12.55 -32.97 -8.16
C GLY A 433 -13.11 -34.39 -8.32
N THR A 434 -13.69 -34.99 -7.27
CA THR A 434 -14.29 -36.34 -7.35
C THR A 434 -15.69 -36.45 -6.78
N ASP A 435 -15.99 -35.73 -5.70
CA ASP A 435 -17.31 -35.67 -5.08
C ASP A 435 -17.55 -34.31 -4.42
N CYS A 436 -18.79 -34.08 -3.98
CA CYS A 436 -19.15 -32.93 -3.19
C CYS A 436 -18.90 -33.22 -1.71
N SER A 437 -17.82 -32.65 -1.18
CA SER A 437 -17.43 -32.76 0.23
C SER A 437 -17.81 -31.52 1.01
N GLU A 438 -17.95 -31.61 2.34
CA GLU A 438 -18.18 -30.41 3.17
C GLU A 438 -17.10 -29.34 2.91
N GLY A 439 -17.45 -28.06 3.11
CA GLY A 439 -16.72 -26.84 2.70
C GLY A 439 -15.18 -26.86 2.80
N THR A 440 -14.55 -25.93 2.08
CA THR A 440 -13.09 -25.90 2.03
C THR A 440 -12.51 -25.35 3.32
N ASP A 441 -11.65 -26.11 4.01
CA ASP A 441 -10.99 -25.64 5.23
C ASP A 441 -9.92 -24.57 4.93
N VAL A 442 -9.22 -24.68 3.79
CA VAL A 442 -8.06 -23.83 3.44
C VAL A 442 -8.30 -23.11 2.12
N LEU A 443 -8.43 -21.79 2.18
CA LEU A 443 -8.51 -20.93 1.01
C LEU A 443 -7.11 -20.43 0.64
N ILE A 444 -6.61 -20.80 -0.54
CA ILE A 444 -5.32 -20.37 -1.09
C ILE A 444 -5.60 -19.34 -2.18
N VAL A 445 -5.03 -18.14 -2.06
CA VAL A 445 -5.35 -17.02 -2.96
C VAL A 445 -4.10 -16.40 -3.59
N ALA A 446 -4.26 -15.93 -4.82
CA ALA A 446 -3.27 -15.14 -5.55
C ALA A 446 -3.96 -14.10 -6.45
N ILE A 447 -3.20 -13.17 -7.01
CA ILE A 447 -3.69 -12.21 -8.03
C ILE A 447 -2.88 -12.43 -9.31
N LYS A 448 -3.50 -13.06 -10.30
CA LYS A 448 -2.87 -13.55 -11.53
C LYS A 448 -2.21 -12.42 -12.32
N THR A 449 -2.94 -11.33 -12.57
CA THR A 449 -2.45 -10.17 -13.33
C THR A 449 -1.19 -9.56 -12.69
N ASN A 450 -1.06 -9.64 -11.37
CA ASN A 450 0.13 -9.16 -10.68
C ASN A 450 1.30 -10.14 -10.78
N LEU A 451 1.05 -11.44 -10.69
CA LEU A 451 2.07 -12.47 -10.81
C LEU A 451 2.64 -12.55 -12.24
N GLU A 452 1.80 -12.37 -13.26
CA GLU A 452 2.21 -12.32 -14.69
C GLU A 452 3.19 -11.17 -14.99
N LYS A 453 3.31 -10.16 -14.11
CA LYS A 453 4.30 -9.08 -14.26
C LYS A 453 5.72 -9.54 -13.97
N VAL A 454 5.88 -10.63 -13.21
CA VAL A 454 7.18 -11.11 -12.70
C VAL A 454 7.46 -12.57 -13.03
N TYR A 455 6.45 -13.33 -13.44
CA TYR A 455 6.54 -14.75 -13.81
C TYR A 455 6.03 -14.98 -15.22
N SER A 456 6.68 -15.89 -15.95
CA SER A 456 6.17 -16.36 -17.24
C SER A 456 5.05 -17.39 -17.04
N ASP A 457 4.22 -17.62 -18.05
CA ASP A 457 3.14 -18.63 -18.03
C ASP A 457 3.63 -20.00 -17.56
N ALA A 458 4.77 -20.49 -18.07
CA ALA A 458 5.35 -21.78 -17.66
C ALA A 458 5.77 -21.84 -16.17
N GLN A 459 6.06 -20.69 -15.54
CA GLN A 459 6.35 -20.63 -14.12
C GLN A 459 5.05 -20.63 -13.31
N LEU A 460 3.99 -19.98 -13.80
CA LEU A 460 2.67 -20.00 -13.19
C LEU A 460 2.03 -21.40 -13.26
N GLU A 461 2.13 -22.07 -14.41
CA GLU A 461 1.71 -23.47 -14.59
C GLU A 461 2.45 -24.38 -13.59
N ALA A 462 3.78 -24.22 -13.44
CA ALA A 462 4.55 -24.98 -12.46
C ALA A 462 4.17 -24.68 -11.00
N MET A 463 3.72 -23.45 -10.71
CA MET A 463 3.20 -23.06 -9.40
C MET A 463 1.84 -23.71 -9.14
N GLU A 464 0.93 -23.66 -10.12
CA GLU A 464 -0.41 -24.29 -10.08
C GLU A 464 -0.31 -25.80 -9.86
N ASP A 465 0.51 -26.50 -10.66
CA ASP A 465 0.80 -27.93 -10.49
C ASP A 465 1.27 -28.25 -9.07
N LYS A 466 2.12 -27.38 -8.50
CA LYS A 466 2.66 -27.56 -7.16
C LYS A 466 1.62 -27.25 -6.07
N ILE A 467 0.72 -26.31 -6.29
CA ILE A 467 -0.40 -26.03 -5.40
C ILE A 467 -1.37 -27.21 -5.40
N ASP A 468 -1.63 -27.85 -6.55
CA ASP A 468 -2.45 -29.05 -6.62
C ASP A 468 -1.83 -30.21 -5.80
N GLU A 469 -0.52 -30.41 -5.88
CA GLU A 469 0.18 -31.36 -5.01
C GLU A 469 0.02 -31.02 -3.52
N PHE A 470 0.03 -29.73 -3.17
CA PHE A 470 -0.17 -29.25 -1.81
C PHE A 470 -1.61 -29.42 -1.33
N VAL A 471 -2.61 -29.11 -2.13
CA VAL A 471 -4.04 -29.36 -1.84
C VAL A 471 -4.29 -30.85 -1.60
N ASN A 472 -3.68 -31.73 -2.40
CA ASN A 472 -3.74 -33.17 -2.15
C ASN A 472 -3.12 -33.56 -0.79
N ALA A 473 -1.98 -32.97 -0.43
CA ALA A 473 -1.34 -33.22 0.86
C ALA A 473 -2.18 -32.70 2.05
N LEU A 474 -2.88 -31.57 1.89
CA LEU A 474 -3.87 -31.08 2.84
C LEU A 474 -5.00 -32.09 3.03
N GLY A 475 -5.53 -32.64 1.93
CA GLY A 475 -6.57 -33.68 1.96
C GLY A 475 -6.15 -34.94 2.70
N GLU A 476 -4.91 -35.40 2.49
CA GLU A 476 -4.31 -36.51 3.25
C GLU A 476 -4.21 -36.22 4.75
N ASP A 477 -4.06 -34.95 5.15
CA ASP A 477 -4.03 -34.49 6.55
C ASP A 477 -5.42 -34.08 7.10
N GLY A 478 -6.48 -34.36 6.33
CA GLY A 478 -7.87 -34.13 6.71
C GLY A 478 -8.33 -32.67 6.60
N LEU A 479 -7.77 -31.91 5.65
CA LEU A 479 -8.21 -30.56 5.30
C LEU A 479 -8.63 -30.49 3.83
N GLY A 480 -9.80 -29.91 3.55
CA GLY A 480 -10.15 -29.49 2.19
C GLY A 480 -9.39 -28.22 1.82
N GLY A 481 -8.75 -28.18 0.64
CA GLY A 481 -8.05 -27.00 0.13
C GLY A 481 -8.58 -26.57 -1.24
N ILE A 482 -8.57 -25.27 -1.52
CA ILE A 482 -8.87 -24.73 -2.86
C ILE A 482 -7.91 -23.59 -3.19
N PHE A 483 -7.54 -23.49 -4.47
CA PHE A 483 -6.77 -22.37 -5.00
C PHE A 483 -7.64 -21.49 -5.90
N VAL A 484 -7.56 -20.18 -5.67
CA VAL A 484 -8.33 -19.18 -6.42
C VAL A 484 -7.43 -18.01 -6.79
N TYR A 485 -7.43 -17.64 -8.07
CA TYR A 485 -6.97 -16.32 -8.49
C TYR A 485 -8.10 -15.32 -8.31
N LEU A 486 -7.88 -14.26 -7.53
CA LEU A 486 -8.95 -13.32 -7.18
C LEU A 486 -9.45 -12.52 -8.38
N ASP A 487 -8.62 -12.35 -9.42
CA ASP A 487 -8.89 -11.59 -10.64
C ASP A 487 -9.15 -12.49 -11.86
N ASP A 488 -9.40 -13.78 -11.65
CA ASP A 488 -9.71 -14.76 -12.69
C ASP A 488 -10.83 -15.68 -12.20
N ASP A 489 -12.06 -15.43 -12.66
CA ASP A 489 -13.25 -16.20 -12.29
C ASP A 489 -13.54 -17.33 -13.29
N THR A 490 -12.50 -17.96 -13.84
CA THR A 490 -12.63 -19.13 -14.72
C THR A 490 -13.47 -20.27 -14.15
N ASN A 491 -13.72 -20.28 -12.83
CA ASN A 491 -14.48 -21.33 -12.14
C ASN A 491 -15.82 -20.87 -11.53
N GLY A 492 -16.24 -19.61 -11.70
CA GLY A 492 -17.50 -19.07 -11.17
C GLY A 492 -17.61 -19.10 -9.64
N ILE A 493 -16.48 -19.16 -8.94
CA ILE A 493 -16.44 -19.36 -7.48
C ILE A 493 -16.64 -18.03 -6.76
N ILE A 494 -16.20 -16.92 -7.36
CA ILE A 494 -16.11 -15.62 -6.69
C ILE A 494 -17.48 -14.93 -6.66
N PRO A 495 -18.09 -14.71 -5.48
CA PRO A 495 -19.36 -14.01 -5.39
C PRO A 495 -19.22 -12.57 -5.91
N GLY A 496 -20.14 -12.15 -6.78
CA GLY A 496 -20.06 -10.82 -7.40
C GLY A 496 -19.01 -10.68 -8.51
N GLY A 497 -18.38 -11.79 -8.92
CA GLY A 497 -17.41 -11.84 -10.01
C GLY A 497 -15.97 -11.58 -9.58
N PRO A 498 -15.00 -11.73 -10.49
CA PRO A 498 -13.58 -11.57 -10.19
C PRO A 498 -13.24 -10.12 -9.84
N LEU A 499 -12.21 -9.95 -9.00
CA LEU A 499 -11.53 -8.69 -8.78
C LEU A 499 -11.14 -8.07 -10.13
N ASN A 500 -11.53 -6.82 -10.36
CA ASN A 500 -11.10 -6.10 -11.54
C ASN A 500 -9.56 -5.99 -11.54
N PRO A 501 -8.84 -6.36 -12.62
CA PRO A 501 -7.39 -6.23 -12.70
C PRO A 501 -6.87 -4.81 -12.38
N ALA A 502 -7.66 -3.77 -12.65
CA ALA A 502 -7.34 -2.38 -12.28
C ALA A 502 -7.29 -2.16 -10.75
N ASP A 503 -8.07 -2.94 -10.00
CA ASP A 503 -8.15 -2.94 -8.54
C ASP A 503 -7.21 -3.95 -7.88
N SER A 504 -6.34 -4.61 -8.64
CA SER A 504 -5.31 -5.56 -8.16
C SER A 504 -4.32 -4.99 -7.12
N LYS A 505 -4.41 -3.68 -6.83
CA LYS A 505 -3.63 -2.95 -5.82
C LYS A 505 -4.48 -2.33 -4.72
N ASN A 506 -5.79 -2.35 -4.88
CA ASN A 506 -6.73 -1.76 -3.95
C ASN A 506 -7.05 -2.78 -2.85
N THR A 507 -6.42 -2.62 -1.70
CA THR A 507 -6.54 -3.58 -0.58
C THR A 507 -7.97 -3.72 -0.09
N ALA A 508 -8.81 -2.68 -0.18
CA ALA A 508 -10.22 -2.76 0.23
C ALA A 508 -11.07 -3.59 -0.75
N GLN A 509 -10.76 -3.56 -2.06
CA GLN A 509 -11.46 -4.40 -3.04
C GLN A 509 -11.00 -5.86 -2.93
N ILE A 510 -9.70 -6.08 -2.70
CA ILE A 510 -9.15 -7.41 -2.42
C ILE A 510 -9.81 -8.00 -1.17
N ASP A 511 -9.90 -7.21 -0.09
CA ASP A 511 -10.52 -7.59 1.19
C ASP A 511 -11.96 -8.05 0.99
N LYS A 512 -12.77 -7.23 0.30
CA LYS A 512 -14.17 -7.58 0.00
C LYS A 512 -14.32 -8.93 -0.71
N VAL A 513 -13.50 -9.18 -1.74
CA VAL A 513 -13.53 -10.44 -2.49
C VAL A 513 -13.14 -11.63 -1.61
N ILE A 514 -12.15 -11.45 -0.73
CA ILE A 514 -11.71 -12.48 0.20
C ILE A 514 -12.78 -12.77 1.26
N ASP A 515 -13.42 -11.74 1.83
CA ASP A 515 -14.52 -11.89 2.79
C ASP A 515 -15.65 -12.73 2.20
N ASP A 516 -16.08 -12.38 0.99
CA ASP A 516 -17.14 -13.08 0.26
C ASP A 516 -16.76 -14.57 0.03
N LEU A 517 -15.50 -14.84 -0.32
CA LEU A 517 -14.98 -16.20 -0.49
C LEU A 517 -14.90 -16.97 0.83
N ILE A 518 -14.40 -16.36 1.91
CA ILE A 518 -14.30 -17.00 3.22
C ILE A 518 -15.69 -17.40 3.71
N ILE A 519 -16.68 -16.50 3.60
CA ILE A 519 -18.07 -16.76 4.01
C ILE A 519 -18.70 -17.86 3.15
N LYS A 520 -18.60 -17.76 1.81
CA LYS A 520 -19.17 -18.75 0.89
C LYS A 520 -18.56 -20.13 1.09
N MET A 521 -17.24 -20.21 1.20
CA MET A 521 -16.52 -21.48 1.27
C MET A 521 -16.43 -22.04 2.70
N LYS A 522 -16.79 -21.22 3.71
CA LYS A 522 -16.61 -21.50 5.14
C LYS A 522 -15.15 -21.83 5.47
N ALA A 523 -14.24 -21.06 4.88
CA ALA A 523 -12.81 -21.24 5.06
C ALA A 523 -12.43 -21.06 6.54
N LYS A 524 -11.51 -21.90 7.01
CA LYS A 524 -10.95 -21.85 8.38
C LYS A 524 -9.52 -21.33 8.40
N TYR A 525 -8.86 -21.27 7.25
CA TYR A 525 -7.50 -20.78 7.06
C TYR A 525 -7.39 -20.04 5.74
N LEU A 526 -6.58 -18.98 5.72
CA LEU A 526 -6.23 -18.22 4.52
C LEU A 526 -4.72 -18.34 4.26
N ILE A 527 -4.35 -18.71 3.02
CA ILE A 527 -2.96 -18.69 2.55
C ILE A 527 -2.85 -17.75 1.36
N ILE A 528 -2.04 -16.71 1.50
CA ILE A 528 -1.79 -15.72 0.45
C ILE A 528 -0.50 -16.07 -0.29
N ILE A 529 -0.54 -16.15 -1.62
CA ILE A 529 0.65 -16.31 -2.47
C ILE A 529 1.00 -14.98 -3.13
N GLY A 530 2.22 -14.54 -2.88
CA GLY A 530 2.76 -13.28 -3.39
C GLY A 530 3.34 -12.41 -2.27
N GLY A 531 4.33 -11.61 -2.60
CA GLY A 531 4.90 -10.57 -1.76
C GLY A 531 4.17 -9.25 -1.96
N TYR A 532 4.76 -8.17 -1.46
CA TYR A 532 4.09 -6.87 -1.39
C TYR A 532 3.59 -6.33 -2.75
N ASN A 533 4.35 -6.54 -3.82
CA ASN A 533 3.91 -6.13 -5.16
C ASN A 533 2.98 -7.15 -5.82
N SER A 534 3.10 -8.44 -5.54
CA SER A 534 2.24 -9.44 -6.19
C SER A 534 0.85 -9.47 -5.55
N PHE A 535 0.81 -9.31 -4.22
CA PHE A 535 -0.41 -9.27 -3.42
C PHE A 535 -0.21 -8.24 -2.28
N PRO A 536 -0.76 -7.02 -2.38
CA PRO A 536 -0.49 -5.95 -1.42
C PRO A 536 -0.91 -6.34 0.00
N GLN A 537 -0.17 -5.86 0.99
CA GLN A 537 -0.57 -5.94 2.39
C GLN A 537 -1.38 -4.71 2.75
N TYR A 538 -2.35 -4.85 3.65
CA TYR A 538 -3.12 -3.71 4.12
C TYR A 538 -2.21 -2.73 4.87
N GLU A 539 -2.32 -1.43 4.59
CA GLU A 539 -1.58 -0.39 5.30
C GLU A 539 -2.46 0.25 6.36
N VAL A 540 -2.10 0.08 7.63
CA VAL A 540 -2.84 0.62 8.76
C VAL A 540 -2.02 1.71 9.44
N SER A 541 -2.64 2.85 9.72
CA SER A 541 -1.98 3.98 10.39
C SER A 541 -1.40 3.55 11.75
N VAL A 542 -0.18 3.99 12.06
CA VAL A 542 0.46 3.69 13.36
C VAL A 542 -0.22 4.43 14.52
N GLY A 543 -1.09 5.40 14.25
CA GLY A 543 -1.82 6.17 15.26
C GLY A 543 -0.89 6.81 16.30
N GLY A 544 -1.21 6.61 17.58
CA GLY A 544 -0.39 7.09 18.71
C GLY A 544 0.93 6.33 18.90
N CYS A 545 1.12 5.19 18.25
CA CYS A 545 2.32 4.36 18.36
C CYS A 545 3.35 4.68 17.29
N ARG A 546 4.00 5.85 17.38
CA ARG A 546 4.90 6.32 16.32
C ARG A 546 6.05 5.36 16.06
N ASP A 547 6.21 4.99 14.79
CA ASP A 547 7.43 4.39 14.25
C ASP A 547 8.38 5.51 13.78
N PRO A 548 9.71 5.37 13.94
CA PRO A 548 10.65 6.41 13.52
C PRO A 548 10.71 6.59 11.99
N HIS A 549 10.32 5.59 11.21
CA HIS A 549 10.51 5.57 9.76
C HIS A 549 9.19 5.57 8.99
N TYR A 550 8.12 5.00 9.55
CA TYR A 550 6.85 4.81 8.83
C TYR A 550 5.65 5.42 9.56
N ARG A 551 4.66 5.85 8.77
CA ARG A 551 3.35 6.34 9.29
C ARG A 551 2.27 5.26 9.28
N SER A 552 2.54 4.12 8.64
CA SER A 552 1.66 2.96 8.55
C SER A 552 2.48 1.67 8.72
N PHE A 553 1.88 0.65 9.33
CA PHE A 553 2.40 -0.71 9.33
C PHE A 553 1.66 -1.55 8.29
N GLN A 554 2.28 -2.65 7.87
CA GLN A 554 1.69 -3.59 6.93
C GLN A 554 1.11 -4.77 7.70
N THR A 555 -0.10 -5.19 7.33
CA THR A 555 -0.75 -6.35 7.93
C THR A 555 -1.53 -7.17 6.90
N ASP A 556 -1.73 -8.45 7.20
CA ASP A 556 -2.56 -9.38 6.45
C ASP A 556 -3.76 -9.83 7.28
N ASP A 557 -3.81 -9.45 8.58
CA ASP A 557 -4.91 -9.81 9.47
C ASP A 557 -6.25 -9.24 9.00
N ILE A 558 -6.23 -8.07 8.37
CA ILE A 558 -7.44 -7.40 7.87
C ILE A 558 -8.16 -8.27 6.83
N TYR A 559 -7.43 -9.03 6.00
CA TYR A 559 -8.02 -9.96 5.03
C TYR A 559 -8.75 -11.16 5.66
N ALA A 560 -8.72 -11.29 6.99
CA ALA A 560 -9.46 -12.30 7.72
C ALA A 560 -10.31 -11.70 8.85
N ASP A 561 -10.45 -10.37 8.91
CA ASP A 561 -11.31 -9.63 9.84
C ASP A 561 -12.67 -9.41 9.17
N LEU A 562 -13.56 -10.39 9.32
CA LEU A 562 -14.85 -10.50 8.67
C LEU A 562 -15.91 -9.60 9.32
N ASP A 563 -15.83 -9.41 10.64
CA ASP A 563 -16.79 -8.57 11.38
C ASP A 563 -16.32 -7.14 11.61
N LYS A 564 -15.10 -6.83 11.15
CA LYS A 564 -14.47 -5.50 11.19
C LYS A 564 -14.23 -5.01 12.62
N ASP A 565 -14.07 -5.94 13.58
CA ASP A 565 -13.67 -5.63 14.95
C ASP A 565 -12.15 -5.41 15.10
N ASN A 566 -11.41 -5.54 13.99
CA ASN A 566 -9.95 -5.55 13.92
C ASN A 566 -9.33 -6.75 14.62
N MET A 567 -9.94 -7.93 14.50
CA MET A 567 -9.34 -9.21 14.84
C MET A 567 -9.58 -10.15 13.68
N PRO A 568 -8.60 -10.97 13.30
CA PRO A 568 -8.87 -12.02 12.33
C PRO A 568 -9.78 -13.12 12.94
N GLU A 569 -10.79 -13.56 12.19
CA GLU A 569 -11.63 -14.71 12.52
C GLU A 569 -10.89 -16.03 12.29
N ILE A 570 -10.04 -16.04 11.25
CA ILE A 570 -9.28 -17.20 10.81
C ILE A 570 -7.78 -16.91 10.70
N PRO A 571 -6.89 -17.91 10.91
CA PRO A 571 -5.46 -17.68 10.78
C PRO A 571 -5.05 -17.40 9.33
N VAL A 572 -4.17 -16.41 9.16
CA VAL A 572 -3.61 -16.01 7.86
C VAL A 572 -2.13 -16.34 7.80
N GLY A 573 -1.72 -17.02 6.73
CA GLY A 573 -0.31 -17.18 6.37
C GLY A 573 -0.03 -16.65 4.97
N ARG A 574 1.23 -16.34 4.69
CA ARG A 574 1.67 -15.85 3.38
C ARG A 574 2.92 -16.57 2.89
N ILE A 575 2.98 -16.85 1.59
CA ILE A 575 4.18 -17.25 0.86
C ILE A 575 4.69 -16.03 0.06
N PRO A 576 5.57 -15.20 0.64
CA PRO A 576 6.01 -13.97 0.00
C PRO A 576 7.03 -14.25 -1.11
N ASP A 577 7.00 -13.41 -2.15
CA ASP A 577 8.00 -13.37 -3.23
C ASP A 577 8.62 -11.97 -3.37
N PRO A 578 9.84 -11.82 -3.93
CA PRO A 578 10.44 -10.51 -4.12
C PRO A 578 9.76 -9.75 -5.26
N ASN A 579 9.90 -8.41 -5.28
CA ASN A 579 9.26 -7.56 -6.28
C ASN A 579 9.66 -7.86 -7.75
N ASN A 580 10.80 -8.53 -7.98
CA ASN A 580 11.21 -8.96 -9.32
C ASN A 580 10.94 -10.46 -9.60
N GLY A 581 10.18 -11.12 -8.73
CA GLY A 581 9.90 -12.55 -8.79
C GLY A 581 11.10 -13.44 -8.42
N ASP A 582 10.82 -14.55 -7.76
CA ASP A 582 11.71 -15.69 -7.58
C ASP A 582 10.87 -16.92 -7.29
N MET A 583 10.46 -17.61 -8.36
CA MET A 583 9.55 -18.77 -8.28
C MET A 583 10.08 -19.87 -7.35
N SER A 584 11.40 -19.96 -7.20
CA SER A 584 12.03 -20.93 -6.28
C SER A 584 11.61 -20.72 -4.83
N VAL A 585 11.28 -19.48 -4.41
CA VAL A 585 10.79 -19.21 -3.05
C VAL A 585 9.46 -19.91 -2.83
N ILE A 586 8.53 -19.75 -3.79
CA ILE A 586 7.18 -20.31 -3.73
C ILE A 586 7.23 -21.84 -3.81
N LEU A 587 7.92 -22.39 -4.82
CA LEU A 587 7.99 -23.84 -5.03
C LEU A 587 8.66 -24.58 -3.86
N ASN A 588 9.76 -24.04 -3.32
CA ASN A 588 10.45 -24.68 -2.19
C ASN A 588 9.65 -24.58 -0.88
N ALA A 589 8.90 -23.50 -0.70
CA ALA A 589 7.98 -23.37 0.42
C ALA A 589 6.88 -24.45 0.34
N LEU A 590 6.22 -24.59 -0.82
CA LEU A 590 5.20 -25.62 -1.06
C LEU A 590 5.76 -27.05 -0.89
N ASP A 591 6.95 -27.35 -1.44
CA ASP A 591 7.61 -28.64 -1.25
C ASP A 591 7.86 -28.95 0.24
N THR A 592 8.19 -27.92 1.04
CA THR A 592 8.37 -28.04 2.50
C THR A 592 7.04 -28.37 3.18
N TYR A 593 5.96 -27.67 2.82
CA TYR A 593 4.64 -27.88 3.43
C TYR A 593 4.06 -29.25 3.06
N ILE A 594 4.16 -29.66 1.78
CA ILE A 594 3.79 -31.00 1.32
C ILE A 594 4.51 -32.08 2.15
N ALA A 595 5.83 -31.94 2.33
CA ALA A 595 6.60 -32.89 3.12
C ALA A 595 6.18 -32.92 4.59
N LEU A 596 5.79 -31.78 5.17
CA LEU A 596 5.37 -31.67 6.56
C LEU A 596 3.97 -32.27 6.79
N HIS A 597 2.97 -31.99 5.94
CA HIS A 597 1.68 -32.67 6.02
C HIS A 597 1.84 -34.19 5.91
N LYS A 598 2.64 -34.67 4.95
CA LYS A 598 2.90 -36.11 4.78
C LYS A 598 3.65 -36.76 5.93
N SER A 599 4.45 -35.99 6.68
CA SER A 599 5.21 -36.50 7.84
C SER A 599 4.53 -36.30 9.19
N GLY A 600 3.31 -35.73 9.18
CA GLY A 600 2.45 -35.53 10.35
C GLY A 600 2.70 -34.23 11.11
N GLY A 601 3.37 -33.25 10.49
CA GLY A 601 3.54 -31.90 11.02
C GLY A 601 4.96 -31.56 11.49
N LEU A 602 5.06 -30.43 12.18
CA LEU A 602 6.28 -29.81 12.69
C LEU A 602 6.78 -30.49 13.96
N ASP A 603 8.04 -30.92 13.97
CA ASP A 603 8.70 -31.32 15.21
C ASP A 603 9.41 -30.07 15.76
N ILE A 604 8.95 -29.52 16.89
CA ILE A 604 9.58 -28.36 17.54
C ILE A 604 10.23 -28.74 18.88
N SER A 605 10.62 -30.00 19.04
CA SER A 605 11.17 -30.51 20.30
C SER A 605 12.59 -30.04 20.60
N ASP A 606 13.40 -29.75 19.59
CA ASP A 606 14.72 -29.15 19.75
C ASP A 606 14.70 -27.67 19.35
N TYR A 607 15.07 -26.84 20.32
CA TYR A 607 14.95 -25.40 20.24
C TYR A 607 16.25 -24.71 20.60
N VAL A 608 16.41 -23.50 20.06
CA VAL A 608 17.41 -22.56 20.54
C VAL A 608 16.84 -21.14 20.62
N SER A 609 17.18 -20.46 21.71
CA SER A 609 16.92 -19.03 21.89
C SER A 609 18.23 -18.25 21.90
N ILE A 610 18.30 -17.17 21.14
CA ILE A 610 19.42 -16.21 21.19
C ILE A 610 18.83 -14.86 21.56
N ILE A 611 19.27 -14.30 22.68
CA ILE A 611 18.77 -13.02 23.20
C ILE A 611 19.92 -12.04 23.39
N MET A 612 19.64 -10.74 23.28
CA MET A 612 20.65 -9.73 23.58
C MET A 612 21.16 -9.84 25.02
N GLY A 613 22.45 -9.56 25.22
CA GLY A 613 23.05 -9.50 26.55
C GLY A 613 22.60 -8.31 27.42
N GLU A 614 21.87 -7.36 26.84
CA GLU A 614 21.21 -6.30 27.60
C GLU A 614 19.97 -6.85 28.32
N PRO A 615 19.58 -6.32 29.49
CA PRO A 615 18.49 -6.86 30.30
C PRO A 615 17.11 -6.51 29.73
N TRP A 616 16.81 -6.91 28.50
CA TRP A 616 15.49 -6.80 27.88
C TRP A 616 14.60 -7.92 28.41
N SER A 617 13.55 -7.58 29.13
CA SER A 617 12.67 -8.56 29.77
C SER A 617 12.00 -9.46 28.73
N SER A 618 11.66 -8.94 27.56
CA SER A 618 11.02 -9.67 26.46
C SER A 618 11.69 -11.02 26.18
N GLY A 619 13.02 -11.05 26.12
CA GLY A 619 13.76 -12.27 25.77
C GLY A 619 13.91 -13.22 26.95
N PHE A 620 14.33 -12.71 28.10
CA PHE A 620 14.54 -13.54 29.30
C PHE A 620 13.22 -14.14 29.82
N CYS A 621 12.14 -13.36 29.77
CA CYS A 621 10.84 -13.76 30.28
C CYS A 621 10.09 -14.64 29.28
N PHE A 622 10.19 -14.36 27.97
CA PHE A 622 9.73 -15.33 26.97
C PHE A 622 10.38 -16.71 27.19
N VAL A 623 11.70 -16.79 27.32
CA VAL A 623 12.38 -18.07 27.52
C VAL A 623 11.90 -18.77 28.80
N LYS A 624 11.75 -18.00 29.88
CA LYS A 624 11.28 -18.52 31.17
C LYS A 624 9.84 -19.03 31.11
N ASP A 625 8.93 -18.27 30.51
CA ASP A 625 7.50 -18.58 30.50
C ASP A 625 7.17 -19.67 29.46
N THR A 626 7.91 -19.72 28.35
CA THR A 626 7.73 -20.70 27.27
C THR A 626 8.44 -22.04 27.56
N PHE A 627 9.69 -22.00 28.06
CA PHE A 627 10.52 -23.20 28.24
C PHE A 627 10.74 -23.60 29.70
N GLY A 628 10.31 -22.77 30.66
CA GLY A 628 10.38 -23.08 32.10
C GLY A 628 11.74 -22.84 32.77
N HIS A 629 12.70 -22.21 32.08
CA HIS A 629 14.04 -21.95 32.62
C HIS A 629 14.57 -20.56 32.23
N TRP A 630 15.59 -20.07 32.94
CA TRP A 630 16.21 -18.79 32.60
C TRP A 630 17.31 -18.94 31.55
N CYS A 631 17.59 -17.86 30.82
CA CYS A 631 18.75 -17.73 29.94
C CYS A 631 19.94 -17.11 30.71
N PRO A 632 21.21 -17.50 30.45
CA PRO A 632 21.64 -18.55 29.51
C PRO A 632 21.40 -19.96 30.03
N GLU A 633 21.14 -20.89 29.11
CA GLU A 633 21.10 -22.33 29.37
C GLU A 633 21.94 -23.04 28.32
N ALA A 634 22.96 -23.78 28.75
CA ALA A 634 23.89 -24.43 27.84
C ALA A 634 23.14 -25.38 26.86
N GLY A 635 23.35 -25.17 25.57
CA GLY A 635 22.70 -25.97 24.52
C GLY A 635 21.41 -25.37 23.97
N ARG A 636 20.69 -24.54 24.74
CA ARG A 636 19.31 -24.14 24.47
C ARG A 636 19.05 -22.64 24.49
N CYS A 637 19.78 -21.86 25.30
CA CYS A 637 19.64 -20.40 25.30
C CYS A 637 20.99 -19.68 25.47
N TYR A 638 21.25 -18.70 24.61
CA TYR A 638 22.52 -17.99 24.52
C TYR A 638 22.33 -16.48 24.53
N LEU A 639 23.33 -15.77 25.04
CA LEU A 639 23.46 -14.33 24.85
C LEU A 639 24.21 -14.05 23.55
N THR A 640 23.86 -12.97 22.85
CA THR A 640 24.47 -12.59 21.56
C THR A 640 26.00 -12.45 21.59
N ASN A 641 26.59 -12.14 22.74
CA ASN A 641 28.04 -11.98 22.88
C ASN A 641 28.80 -13.31 22.81
N ASP A 642 28.10 -14.44 22.95
CA ASP A 642 28.71 -15.76 23.13
C ASP A 642 28.62 -16.64 21.88
N VAL A 643 27.82 -16.22 20.89
CA VAL A 643 27.42 -17.07 19.75
C VAL A 643 27.31 -16.32 18.43
N GLY A 644 27.26 -17.07 17.32
CA GLY A 644 26.95 -16.56 15.98
C GLY A 644 25.71 -17.24 15.38
N PRO A 645 25.26 -16.81 14.18
CA PRO A 645 24.06 -17.33 13.54
C PRO A 645 24.03 -18.84 13.34
N SER A 646 25.19 -19.48 13.12
CA SER A 646 25.29 -20.95 12.96
C SER A 646 24.82 -21.75 14.18
N THR A 647 24.57 -21.09 15.31
CA THR A 647 24.01 -21.71 16.52
C THR A 647 22.56 -22.14 16.31
N SER A 648 21.85 -21.58 15.32
CA SER A 648 20.53 -22.05 14.90
C SER A 648 20.57 -23.27 13.96
N ASN A 649 21.75 -23.75 13.55
CA ASN A 649 21.84 -24.91 12.67
C ASN A 649 21.29 -26.18 13.33
N ASN A 650 20.51 -26.93 12.55
CA ASN A 650 19.83 -28.16 12.91
C ASN A 650 18.93 -28.01 14.13
N ARG A 651 18.31 -26.83 14.29
CA ARG A 651 17.29 -26.56 15.29
C ARG A 651 15.95 -26.37 14.62
N GLU A 652 14.95 -27.04 15.14
CA GLU A 652 13.61 -27.02 14.58
C GLU A 652 12.77 -25.86 15.13
N PHE A 653 13.12 -25.32 16.29
CA PHE A 653 12.56 -24.05 16.78
C PHE A 653 13.68 -23.05 17.09
N PHE A 654 13.67 -21.90 16.41
CA PHE A 654 14.63 -20.82 16.64
C PHE A 654 13.90 -19.56 17.08
N HIS A 655 14.24 -19.07 18.27
CA HIS A 655 13.80 -17.78 18.76
C HIS A 655 14.98 -16.80 18.80
N LEU A 656 14.77 -15.58 18.29
CA LEU A 656 15.80 -14.54 18.24
C LEU A 656 15.25 -13.21 18.73
N LEU A 657 15.88 -12.64 19.77
CA LEU A 657 15.67 -11.26 20.19
C LEU A 657 16.96 -10.47 20.03
N ILE A 658 17.02 -9.63 18.99
CA ILE A 658 18.10 -8.66 18.72
C ILE A 658 17.54 -7.42 18.02
N HIS A 659 18.32 -6.36 17.84
CA HIS A 659 17.86 -5.23 17.01
C HIS A 659 17.77 -5.63 15.53
N GLY A 660 16.78 -5.07 14.84
CA GLY A 660 16.59 -5.20 13.41
C GLY A 660 16.40 -3.84 12.74
N GLY A 661 16.42 -3.83 11.42
CA GLY A 661 16.20 -2.66 10.60
C GLY A 661 15.58 -3.03 9.27
N ASP A 662 14.95 -2.06 8.62
CA ASP A 662 14.28 -2.20 7.32
C ASP A 662 15.26 -2.22 6.12
N PHE A 663 16.57 -2.31 6.38
CA PHE A 663 17.65 -2.29 5.41
C PHE A 663 17.43 -3.22 4.20
N VAL A 664 18.04 -2.84 3.08
CA VAL A 664 18.10 -3.64 1.85
C VAL A 664 19.58 -3.83 1.51
N PRO A 665 20.17 -5.02 1.74
CA PRO A 665 19.58 -6.23 2.30
C PRO A 665 19.25 -6.15 3.81
N GLN A 666 18.23 -6.89 4.26
CA GLN A 666 17.87 -6.96 5.68
C GLN A 666 19.03 -7.50 6.52
N THR A 667 19.25 -6.84 7.66
CA THR A 667 20.31 -7.16 8.62
C THR A 667 19.79 -6.96 10.03
N PHE A 668 20.02 -7.96 10.89
CA PHE A 668 19.75 -7.89 12.32
C PHE A 668 21.06 -7.93 13.09
N THR A 669 21.21 -7.06 14.07
CA THR A 669 22.45 -6.90 14.84
C THR A 669 22.16 -6.92 16.34
N GLY A 670 22.83 -7.82 17.06
CA GLY A 670 22.83 -7.83 18.51
C GLY A 670 24.10 -7.20 19.07
N GLY A 671 24.06 -6.75 20.33
CA GLY A 671 25.28 -6.42 21.08
C GLY A 671 26.30 -7.57 21.05
N GLY A 672 27.59 -7.25 21.13
CA GLY A 672 28.68 -8.23 21.19
C GLY A 672 29.01 -8.99 19.90
N GLY A 673 28.55 -8.51 18.75
CA GLY A 673 29.04 -8.97 17.45
C GLY A 673 28.17 -10.03 16.76
N TYR A 674 27.03 -10.42 17.35
CA TYR A 674 26.04 -11.23 16.63
C TYR A 674 25.44 -10.40 15.49
N THR A 675 25.46 -10.94 14.27
CA THR A 675 24.85 -10.32 13.11
C THR A 675 24.27 -11.41 12.22
N LEU A 676 22.98 -11.30 11.90
CA LEU A 676 22.28 -12.14 10.94
C LEU A 676 21.86 -11.29 9.75
N ARG A 677 22.44 -11.55 8.57
CA ARG A 677 22.02 -10.93 7.31
C ARG A 677 21.20 -11.91 6.49
N SER A 678 20.33 -11.38 5.66
CA SER A 678 19.66 -12.13 4.57
C SER A 678 20.63 -12.94 3.69
N THR A 679 21.88 -12.47 3.52
CA THR A 679 22.93 -13.18 2.79
C THR A 679 23.58 -14.32 3.58
N ASP A 680 23.41 -14.36 4.90
CA ASP A 680 23.95 -15.41 5.76
C ASP A 680 23.01 -16.62 5.79
N VAL A 681 21.70 -16.40 5.64
CA VAL A 681 20.64 -17.43 5.67
C VAL A 681 20.90 -18.64 4.76
N PRO A 682 21.33 -18.51 3.49
CA PRO A 682 21.62 -19.68 2.64
C PRO A 682 22.69 -20.65 3.19
N ASN A 683 23.51 -20.21 4.16
CA ASN A 683 24.58 -21.00 4.74
C ASN A 683 24.19 -21.63 6.10
N LEU A 684 22.95 -21.43 6.56
CA LEU A 684 22.44 -22.02 7.78
C LEU A 684 21.63 -23.28 7.46
N GLU A 685 21.57 -24.20 8.40
CA GLU A 685 20.87 -25.49 8.26
C GLU A 685 19.59 -25.45 9.10
N PHE A 686 18.43 -25.18 8.53
CA PHE A 686 17.17 -25.02 9.31
C PHE A 686 15.96 -25.63 8.60
N LYS A 687 16.17 -26.69 7.82
CA LYS A 687 15.08 -27.32 7.07
C LYS A 687 13.95 -27.73 8.02
N ASN A 688 12.72 -27.41 7.63
CA ASN A 688 11.48 -27.62 8.37
C ASN A 688 11.35 -26.84 9.69
N ALA A 689 12.25 -25.89 9.97
CA ALA A 689 12.24 -25.17 11.24
C ALA A 689 11.15 -24.10 11.30
N ILE A 690 10.86 -23.67 12.53
CA ILE A 690 10.12 -22.46 12.86
C ILE A 690 11.09 -21.40 13.35
N TRP A 691 10.98 -20.18 12.80
CA TRP A 691 11.72 -19.01 13.28
C TRP A 691 10.76 -18.00 13.89
N MET A 692 10.95 -17.70 15.17
CA MET A 692 10.19 -16.70 15.92
C MET A 692 11.06 -15.48 16.20
N MET A 693 10.85 -14.41 15.43
CA MET A 693 11.82 -13.33 15.27
C MET A 693 11.34 -12.02 15.89
N MET A 694 11.93 -11.68 17.03
CA MET A 694 11.73 -10.42 17.74
C MET A 694 12.64 -9.22 17.33
N PRO A 695 13.34 -9.19 16.17
CA PRO A 695 13.92 -7.94 15.67
C PRO A 695 12.89 -7.01 15.02
N CYS A 696 13.09 -5.69 15.16
CA CYS A 696 12.36 -4.70 14.39
C CYS A 696 12.44 -4.99 12.88
N TYR A 697 11.32 -4.83 12.17
CA TYR A 697 11.20 -5.02 10.72
C TYR A 697 11.53 -6.46 10.27
N SER A 698 11.43 -7.45 11.17
CA SER A 698 11.80 -8.84 10.87
C SER A 698 10.95 -9.47 9.77
N SER A 699 9.72 -9.00 9.58
CA SER A 699 8.82 -9.39 8.49
C SER A 699 8.64 -8.29 7.45
N PHE A 700 9.49 -7.27 7.39
CA PHE A 700 9.28 -6.18 6.43
C PHE A 700 9.63 -6.60 4.98
N ILE A 701 8.63 -7.02 4.20
CA ILE A 701 8.79 -7.45 2.80
C ILE A 701 8.58 -6.33 1.77
N LYS A 702 8.13 -5.15 2.20
CA LYS A 702 7.98 -3.98 1.33
C LYS A 702 9.35 -3.52 0.80
N ASN A 703 9.38 -3.12 -0.47
CA ASN A 703 10.58 -2.67 -1.19
C ASN A 703 11.72 -3.71 -1.33
N LYS A 704 11.46 -5.01 -1.15
CA LYS A 704 12.46 -6.06 -1.34
C LYS A 704 12.48 -6.53 -2.80
N GLN A 705 13.53 -6.17 -3.52
CA GLN A 705 13.63 -6.39 -4.98
C GLN A 705 14.07 -7.80 -5.34
N ARG A 706 14.84 -8.45 -4.47
CA ARG A 706 15.36 -9.81 -4.65
C ARG A 706 15.18 -10.59 -3.36
N THR A 707 15.12 -11.92 -3.47
CA THR A 707 15.07 -12.81 -2.31
C THR A 707 16.21 -12.53 -1.33
N SER A 708 17.41 -12.26 -1.84
CA SER A 708 18.59 -11.91 -1.02
C SER A 708 18.45 -10.63 -0.22
N ASP A 709 17.42 -9.82 -0.44
CA ASP A 709 17.17 -8.59 0.30
C ASP A 709 16.35 -8.83 1.59
N SER A 710 15.76 -10.03 1.75
CA SER A 710 14.79 -10.38 2.78
C SER A 710 15.18 -11.67 3.50
N ILE A 711 15.25 -11.62 4.83
CA ILE A 711 15.49 -12.80 5.68
C ILE A 711 14.33 -13.82 5.57
N PRO A 712 13.04 -13.44 5.71
CA PRO A 712 11.97 -14.43 5.61
C PRO A 712 11.85 -15.10 4.23
N MET A 713 12.10 -14.37 3.13
CA MET A 713 12.07 -14.98 1.79
C MET A 713 13.23 -15.98 1.59
N GLN A 714 14.44 -15.65 2.09
CA GLN A 714 15.55 -16.61 2.08
C GLN A 714 15.24 -17.82 2.95
N PHE A 715 14.66 -17.61 4.14
CA PHE A 715 14.27 -18.68 5.03
C PHE A 715 13.31 -19.69 4.33
N LEU A 716 12.23 -19.21 3.71
CA LEU A 716 11.32 -20.09 2.98
C LEU A 716 11.99 -20.75 1.76
N LYS A 717 12.80 -20.01 0.99
CA LYS A 717 13.52 -20.56 -0.16
C LYS A 717 14.43 -21.74 0.20
N TYR A 718 15.04 -21.73 1.38
CA TYR A 718 15.93 -22.80 1.83
C TYR A 718 15.25 -23.83 2.76
N GLY A 719 13.93 -23.91 2.69
CA GLY A 719 13.14 -24.98 3.31
C GLY A 719 12.76 -24.72 4.77
N GLY A 720 12.79 -23.47 5.22
CA GLY A 720 12.13 -23.08 6.47
C GLY A 720 10.61 -23.24 6.35
N ALA A 721 9.94 -23.61 7.45
CA ALA A 721 8.52 -23.93 7.43
C ALA A 721 7.63 -22.74 7.84
N VAL A 722 7.92 -22.12 8.99
CA VAL A 722 7.11 -21.01 9.51
C VAL A 722 8.01 -19.91 10.07
N TYR A 723 7.76 -18.68 9.68
CA TYR A 723 8.47 -17.49 10.14
C TYR A 723 7.47 -16.51 10.78
N PHE A 724 7.71 -16.17 12.04
CA PHE A 724 7.01 -15.11 12.74
C PHE A 724 7.88 -13.87 12.81
N GLY A 725 7.28 -12.70 12.56
CA GLY A 725 7.99 -11.43 12.70
C GLY A 725 7.07 -10.23 12.49
N GLY A 726 7.58 -9.05 12.85
CA GLY A 726 6.88 -7.77 12.77
C GLY A 726 7.26 -6.98 11.53
N THR A 727 6.29 -6.29 10.91
CA THR A 727 6.56 -5.45 9.74
C THR A 727 7.21 -4.11 10.10
N LEU A 728 7.12 -3.63 11.35
CA LEU A 728 7.79 -2.41 11.81
C LEU A 728 8.62 -2.60 13.09
N THR A 729 8.94 -1.50 13.79
CA THR A 729 9.58 -1.49 15.12
C THR A 729 8.78 -2.33 16.12
N GLN A 730 9.42 -3.35 16.67
CA GLN A 730 8.88 -4.12 17.78
C GLN A 730 9.33 -3.51 19.10
N PHE A 731 8.37 -3.29 20.01
CA PHE A 731 8.66 -2.76 21.33
C PHE A 731 8.91 -3.88 22.33
N GLY A 732 9.74 -3.60 23.34
CA GLY A 732 10.00 -4.46 24.47
C GLY A 732 10.40 -3.64 25.68
N ASP A 733 10.40 -4.27 26.86
CA ASP A 733 10.77 -3.61 28.12
C ASP A 733 12.10 -4.12 28.66
N ARG A 734 12.59 -3.44 29.71
CA ARG A 734 13.75 -3.88 30.49
C ARG A 734 13.32 -4.65 31.73
N LEU A 735 14.15 -5.60 32.15
CA LEU A 735 13.99 -6.31 33.42
C LEU A 735 13.92 -5.32 34.59
N GLN A 736 12.91 -5.49 35.44
CA GLN A 736 12.76 -4.70 36.66
C GLN A 736 13.49 -5.41 37.81
N ASN A 737 14.57 -4.81 38.30
CA ASN A 737 15.42 -5.41 39.35
C ASN A 737 15.93 -6.83 39.03
N GLY A 738 16.17 -7.11 37.75
CA GLY A 738 16.63 -8.44 37.29
C GLY A 738 15.56 -9.53 37.35
N GLN A 739 14.28 -9.15 37.49
CA GLN A 739 13.14 -10.07 37.48
C GLN A 739 12.20 -9.76 36.33
N CYS A 740 11.48 -10.78 35.89
CA CYS A 740 10.33 -10.58 35.02
C CYS A 740 9.27 -9.79 35.78
N PRO A 741 8.70 -8.74 35.17
CA PRO A 741 7.45 -8.18 35.65
C PRO A 741 6.39 -9.28 35.84
N ASN A 742 5.35 -9.00 36.63
CA ASN A 742 4.21 -9.92 36.79
C ASN A 742 3.30 -9.92 35.52
N ILE A 743 3.92 -10.02 34.35
CA ILE A 743 3.28 -10.09 33.03
C ILE A 743 4.02 -11.21 32.27
N ILE A 744 3.26 -12.15 31.70
CA ILE A 744 3.80 -13.24 30.87
C ILE A 744 4.65 -12.63 29.75
N GLY A 745 5.80 -13.21 29.41
CA GLY A 745 6.67 -12.67 28.36
C GLY A 745 7.45 -11.41 28.78
N GLY A 746 7.14 -10.83 29.94
CA GLY A 746 7.95 -9.83 30.63
C GLY A 746 7.82 -8.39 30.17
N ASP A 747 6.94 -8.09 29.21
CA ASP A 747 6.61 -6.72 28.78
C ASP A 747 5.10 -6.60 28.53
N SER A 748 4.62 -5.50 27.93
CA SER A 748 3.24 -5.45 27.40
C SER A 748 3.23 -5.49 25.87
N TYR A 749 4.31 -5.95 25.23
CA TYR A 749 4.57 -5.81 23.80
C TYR A 749 4.88 -7.17 23.16
N ILE A 750 6.00 -7.27 22.42
CA ILE A 750 6.32 -8.45 21.62
C ILE A 750 6.62 -9.68 22.47
N GLY A 751 7.26 -9.51 23.63
CA GLY A 751 7.58 -10.62 24.53
C GLY A 751 6.31 -11.34 24.98
N THR A 752 5.30 -10.57 25.38
CA THR A 752 4.02 -11.09 25.84
C THR A 752 3.20 -11.70 24.72
N LEU A 753 3.11 -11.02 23.57
CA LEU A 753 2.40 -11.57 22.41
C LEU A 753 2.95 -12.95 22.02
N TYR A 754 4.27 -13.07 21.89
CA TYR A 754 4.88 -14.34 21.48
C TYR A 754 4.85 -15.40 22.58
N ALA A 755 4.93 -15.01 23.85
CA ALA A 755 4.76 -15.96 24.96
C ALA A 755 3.33 -16.52 24.99
N MET A 756 2.31 -15.71 24.73
CA MET A 756 0.90 -16.16 24.61
C MET A 756 0.67 -17.03 23.37
N VAL A 757 1.31 -16.73 22.24
CA VAL A 757 1.31 -17.61 21.07
C VAL A 757 1.95 -18.96 21.41
N ALA A 758 3.14 -18.95 22.03
CA ALA A 758 3.87 -20.16 22.34
C ALA A 758 3.20 -21.00 23.44
N SER A 759 2.47 -20.39 24.38
CA SER A 759 1.68 -21.14 25.38
C SER A 759 0.49 -21.89 24.79
N ASN A 760 0.07 -21.52 23.58
CA ASN A 760 -0.97 -22.22 22.82
C ASN A 760 -0.42 -23.34 21.91
N PHE A 761 0.90 -23.53 21.86
CA PHE A 761 1.48 -24.69 21.17
C PHE A 761 1.20 -25.97 21.96
N ALA A 762 0.68 -26.97 21.24
CA ALA A 762 0.51 -28.32 21.77
C ALA A 762 0.50 -29.35 20.62
N PRO A 763 0.94 -30.60 20.86
CA PRO A 763 0.83 -31.65 19.85
C PRO A 763 -0.61 -31.80 19.31
N GLY A 764 -0.74 -31.80 17.99
CA GLY A 764 -2.01 -31.86 17.26
C GLY A 764 -2.64 -30.50 16.95
N VAL A 765 -2.22 -29.42 17.61
CA VAL A 765 -2.68 -28.04 17.32
C VAL A 765 -1.98 -27.53 16.07
N ARG A 766 -2.71 -26.82 15.19
CA ARG A 766 -2.11 -26.17 14.01
C ARG A 766 -1.49 -24.85 14.40
N ILE A 767 -0.37 -24.49 13.77
CA ILE A 767 0.40 -23.30 14.14
C ILE A 767 -0.43 -22.02 14.03
N GLY A 768 -1.26 -21.89 13.00
CA GLY A 768 -2.18 -20.77 12.82
C GLY A 768 -3.22 -20.67 13.94
N ASP A 769 -3.76 -21.79 14.42
CA ASP A 769 -4.73 -21.80 15.52
C ASP A 769 -4.09 -21.27 16.81
N ALA A 770 -2.89 -21.75 17.13
CA ALA A 770 -2.16 -21.30 18.30
C ALA A 770 -1.78 -19.81 18.21
N TYR A 771 -1.41 -19.37 17.01
CA TYR A 771 -1.11 -17.96 16.73
C TYR A 771 -2.32 -17.06 16.94
N LEU A 772 -3.48 -17.46 16.39
CA LEU A 772 -4.71 -16.71 16.53
C LEU A 772 -5.21 -16.70 17.98
N ALA A 773 -5.14 -17.83 18.68
CA ALA A 773 -5.47 -17.91 20.09
C ALA A 773 -4.60 -16.98 20.94
N GLY A 774 -3.28 -17.00 20.72
CA GLY A 774 -2.34 -16.09 21.39
C GLY A 774 -2.62 -14.61 21.10
N LYS A 775 -2.98 -14.27 19.85
CA LYS A 775 -3.44 -12.92 19.47
C LYS A 775 -4.69 -12.51 20.26
N LYS A 776 -5.70 -13.38 20.33
CA LYS A 776 -6.94 -13.14 21.10
C LYS A 776 -6.65 -12.98 22.60
N GLU A 777 -5.80 -13.82 23.18
CA GLU A 777 -5.38 -13.67 24.58
C GLU A 777 -4.64 -12.34 24.84
N TYR A 778 -3.80 -11.91 23.91
CA TYR A 778 -3.05 -10.65 24.03
C TYR A 778 -3.95 -9.42 24.11
N THR A 779 -5.16 -9.46 23.54
CA THR A 779 -6.16 -8.38 23.69
C THR A 779 -6.64 -8.18 25.13
N SER A 780 -6.48 -9.18 26.00
CA SER A 780 -6.93 -9.12 27.40
C SER A 780 -5.98 -8.36 28.33
N ILE A 781 -4.82 -7.92 27.84
CA ILE A 781 -3.84 -7.18 28.64
C ILE A 781 -4.40 -5.79 29.00
N PRO A 782 -4.31 -5.36 30.27
CA PRO A 782 -4.91 -4.11 30.76
C PRO A 782 -4.57 -2.83 29.98
N GLU A 783 -5.55 -1.91 30.00
CA GLU A 783 -5.67 -0.70 29.19
C GLU A 783 -4.54 0.32 29.30
N ASP A 784 -3.91 0.40 30.46
CA ASP A 784 -2.89 1.38 30.81
C ASP A 784 -1.59 1.25 30.02
N SER A 785 -1.45 0.20 29.19
CA SER A 785 -0.32 -0.03 28.27
C SER A 785 -0.67 0.10 26.76
N LYS A 786 -1.93 0.46 26.43
CA LYS A 786 -2.52 0.26 25.08
C LYS A 786 -1.98 1.01 23.88
N HIS A 787 -1.21 2.09 24.04
CA HIS A 787 -0.94 2.98 22.89
C HIS A 787 -0.30 2.26 21.69
N CYS A 788 0.34 1.09 21.89
CA CYS A 788 0.96 0.29 20.85
C CYS A 788 0.44 -1.15 20.70
N HIS A 789 -0.55 -1.61 21.49
CA HIS A 789 -0.98 -3.02 21.48
C HIS A 789 -1.59 -3.42 20.15
N PHE A 790 -2.53 -2.61 19.66
CA PHE A 790 -3.17 -2.81 18.36
C PHE A 790 -2.14 -2.99 17.25
N ARG A 791 -1.14 -2.11 17.22
CA ARG A 791 -0.04 -2.20 16.25
C ARG A 791 0.77 -3.48 16.45
N GLN A 792 1.21 -3.80 17.66
CA GLN A 792 1.99 -5.02 17.92
C GLN A 792 1.22 -6.28 17.52
N LEU A 793 -0.08 -6.31 17.78
CA LEU A 793 -0.93 -7.42 17.39
C LEU A 793 -0.93 -7.62 15.86
N HIS A 794 -1.15 -6.56 15.09
CA HIS A 794 -1.37 -6.66 13.65
C HIS A 794 -0.12 -6.54 12.78
N GLU A 795 0.94 -5.88 13.25
CA GLU A 795 2.19 -5.80 12.50
C GLU A 795 2.94 -7.15 12.49
N ASN A 796 2.63 -8.03 13.46
CA ASN A 796 3.18 -9.37 13.51
C ASN A 796 2.39 -10.30 12.58
N GLN A 797 3.13 -11.09 11.79
CA GLN A 797 2.57 -11.95 10.75
C GLN A 797 3.21 -13.33 10.74
N ILE A 798 2.53 -14.28 10.09
CA ILE A 798 3.07 -15.58 9.70
C ILE A 798 3.45 -15.56 8.22
N TYR A 799 4.71 -15.86 7.92
CA TYR A 799 5.13 -16.31 6.60
C TYR A 799 5.39 -17.80 6.65
N GLY A 800 4.59 -18.57 5.91
CA GLY A 800 4.46 -19.99 6.17
C GLY A 800 3.07 -20.51 5.83
N ASP A 801 2.91 -21.82 5.98
CA ASP A 801 1.62 -22.47 6.01
C ASP A 801 1.06 -22.48 7.44
N PRO A 802 -0.05 -21.77 7.72
CA PRO A 802 -0.65 -21.69 9.05
C PRO A 802 -1.34 -23.01 9.44
N THR A 803 -1.55 -23.93 8.51
CA THR A 803 -2.28 -25.17 8.74
C THR A 803 -1.39 -26.29 9.29
N LEU A 804 -0.06 -26.15 9.31
CA LEU A 804 0.83 -27.19 9.79
C LEU A 804 0.56 -27.57 11.26
N LYS A 805 0.30 -28.86 11.53
CA LYS A 805 0.16 -29.40 12.89
C LYS A 805 1.51 -29.38 13.62
N ILE A 806 1.48 -29.15 14.92
CA ILE A 806 2.62 -29.45 15.80
C ILE A 806 2.58 -30.95 16.08
N LYS A 807 3.65 -31.66 15.72
CA LYS A 807 3.80 -33.10 15.95
C LYS A 807 4.40 -33.39 17.33
N ASN A 808 5.50 -32.73 17.64
CA ASN A 808 6.25 -32.87 18.89
C ASN A 808 6.63 -31.48 19.41
N MET A 809 6.74 -31.35 20.72
CA MET A 809 7.11 -30.12 21.43
C MET A 809 8.12 -30.45 22.54
N TRP A 810 8.86 -29.44 23.02
CA TRP A 810 9.98 -29.55 23.96
C TRP A 810 9.66 -30.12 25.35
#